data_AF-A0AAD8GRU1-F1
#
_entry.id   AF-A0AAD8GRU1-F1
#
_cell.length_a   1.000
_cell.length_b   1.000
_cell.length_c   1.000
_cell.angle_alpha   90.00
_cell.angle_beta   90.00
_cell.angle_gamma   90.00
#
_symmetry.space_group_name_H-M   'P 1'
#
loop_
_entity.id
_entity.type
_entity.pdbx_description
1 polymer ?
#
loop_
_entity_poly.entity_id
_entity_poly.type
_entity_poly.pdbx_seq_one_letter_code
_entity_poly.pdbx_strand_id
1 'polypeptide(L)'
;MDRRSWLWRRKSSDKSRGESESSGSLSSHSERFSDEQAYSNHNTQSPEVTSKAIPTSEEFNDSVTTLREKLASALQNISAKDDLVKQHSKVAQEAVSGWEKAENEVFALKQQLESLTQKSSSLEDRTIHLDVAFKECMKQLRHEREEREQKIHEAITKKTNEWEATESGLRKQLSELQSQLQAAKGEGVASLHIDLRFKLEAAEKEISSLKHELFSSAEELELRTIERDLSTQAAESASRQSLESVKKVAKLETECRRLKAVARKAPSFNEPRSVTESSVYVESFTDSQSDVGERLSLVDSDTYRNQELGENYWKQNPSTSLVAQSANFKKVKSVGKSLTTSSLDNSLMNDFLEMERLVALPDTKNVNFYESRDIMEQPNEGNTALRSELETMGNRTAKLEDKLVKMEADKNELETLLTKHQDQLRTLTDCLEEAEMKLVRMEADKNEIETSLVKHQLMLHTVRDRLEEAETKLAKMEADNNELETSLIKHQHQLEQLRARSEETEMKLVELQTRLAAANEARETVEAVLNDTNSKKEVAESRVEVVNNELKTMITRISSLEEEIQKERSFSRETITKCKKLEHEISRLQHESELQRATSSRRDFKQNQDKELAAAAYKFSECKKTIASLGRQLKSLATLEDFLIESDKPCSIPRVPTAN
;
A
#
# COMPACT_ATOMS: atom_id res chain seq x y z
N MET A 1 -27.50 -6.21 14.09
CA MET A 1 -28.45 -6.19 12.96
C MET A 1 -27.97 -7.17 11.90
N ASP A 2 -28.82 -8.15 11.61
CA ASP A 2 -28.94 -8.96 10.38
C ASP A 2 -27.69 -9.32 9.56
N ARG A 3 -27.10 -10.49 9.87
CA ARG A 3 -26.57 -11.37 8.82
C ARG A 3 -27.75 -12.11 8.19
N ARG A 4 -28.38 -11.51 7.18
CA ARG A 4 -29.37 -12.20 6.35
C ARG A 4 -28.66 -13.15 5.39
N SER A 5 -28.49 -14.39 5.84
CA SER A 5 -28.41 -15.55 4.94
C SER A 5 -29.74 -15.67 4.19
N TRP A 6 -29.74 -15.52 2.87
CA TRP A 6 -30.92 -15.82 2.06
C TRP A 6 -30.95 -17.31 1.74
N LEU A 7 -31.64 -18.05 2.61
CA LEU A 7 -32.22 -19.36 2.35
C LEU A 7 -33.54 -19.14 1.60
N TRP A 8 -33.61 -19.51 0.32
CA TRP A 8 -34.87 -19.92 -0.29
C TRP A 8 -34.82 -21.41 -0.62
N ARG A 9 -35.38 -22.19 0.30
CA ARG A 9 -35.92 -23.51 0.02
C ARG A 9 -37.43 -23.45 0.26
N ARG A 10 -38.21 -23.37 -0.81
CA ARG A 10 -39.57 -23.94 -0.95
C ARG A 10 -39.63 -24.46 -2.39
N LYS A 11 -39.41 -25.76 -2.61
CA LYS A 11 -40.42 -26.85 -2.58
C LYS A 11 -41.58 -26.60 -3.54
N SER A 12 -41.49 -27.25 -4.71
CA SER A 12 -42.63 -27.84 -5.40
C SER A 12 -42.17 -29.01 -6.27
N SER A 13 -42.68 -30.18 -5.88
CA SER A 13 -42.87 -31.42 -6.64
C SER A 13 -41.66 -32.17 -7.20
N ASP A 14 -41.28 -33.23 -6.49
CA ASP A 14 -40.96 -34.52 -7.11
C ASP A 14 -41.97 -34.86 -8.21
N LYS A 15 -41.48 -35.16 -9.41
CA LYS A 15 -42.14 -36.04 -10.35
C LYS A 15 -41.08 -37.01 -10.85
N SER A 16 -41.21 -38.25 -10.39
CA SER A 16 -40.53 -39.40 -10.96
C SER A 16 -40.95 -39.59 -12.42
N ARG A 17 -40.12 -40.39 -13.10
CA ARG A 17 -40.34 -41.04 -14.41
C ARG A 17 -39.69 -40.31 -15.58
N GLY A 18 -38.39 -40.52 -15.71
CA GLY A 18 -37.72 -40.50 -17.00
C GLY A 18 -38.13 -41.74 -17.78
N GLU A 19 -39.05 -41.55 -18.72
CA GLU A 19 -39.19 -42.34 -19.94
C GLU A 19 -39.47 -41.29 -21.03
N SER A 20 -38.45 -40.98 -21.83
CA SER A 20 -38.62 -40.22 -23.07
C SER A 20 -38.48 -41.19 -24.24
N GLU A 21 -39.41 -42.12 -24.33
CA GLU A 21 -39.82 -42.68 -25.61
C GLU A 21 -40.97 -41.81 -26.09
N SER A 22 -40.78 -41.09 -27.20
CA SER A 22 -41.82 -40.80 -28.20
C SER A 22 -41.23 -39.84 -29.24
N SER A 23 -40.36 -40.39 -30.08
CA SER A 23 -40.23 -39.89 -31.44
C SER A 23 -41.57 -40.13 -32.11
N GLY A 24 -42.25 -39.04 -32.50
CA GLY A 24 -43.43 -39.08 -33.35
C GLY A 24 -43.07 -39.53 -34.77
N SER A 25 -42.77 -40.81 -34.92
CA SER A 25 -42.90 -41.54 -36.17
C SER A 25 -44.26 -42.23 -36.12
N LEU A 26 -45.27 -41.62 -36.74
CA LEU A 26 -46.50 -42.34 -37.08
C LEU A 26 -46.18 -43.28 -38.26
N SER A 27 -45.49 -44.39 -37.94
CA SER A 27 -45.54 -45.61 -38.73
C SER A 27 -46.82 -46.33 -38.38
N SER A 28 -47.94 -45.89 -38.95
CA SER A 28 -49.17 -46.68 -38.98
C SER A 28 -49.04 -47.71 -40.10
N HIS A 29 -48.92 -48.96 -39.69
CA HIS A 29 -49.61 -50.10 -40.28
C HIS A 29 -49.47 -50.25 -41.80
N SER A 30 -48.39 -50.89 -42.25
CA SER A 30 -48.38 -51.62 -43.52
C SER A 30 -49.16 -52.93 -43.33
N GLU A 31 -50.46 -52.81 -43.06
CA GLU A 31 -51.41 -53.82 -43.48
C GLU A 31 -51.44 -53.76 -45.00
N ARG A 32 -51.11 -54.88 -45.65
CA ARG A 32 -51.47 -55.11 -47.05
C ARG A 32 -52.98 -54.93 -47.14
N PHE A 33 -53.42 -53.71 -47.46
CA PHE A 33 -54.72 -53.50 -48.05
C PHE A 33 -54.64 -54.15 -49.43
N SER A 34 -55.10 -55.40 -49.47
CA SER A 34 -55.82 -55.95 -50.60
C SER A 34 -56.82 -54.91 -51.05
N ASP A 35 -56.43 -54.06 -51.99
CA ASP A 35 -57.39 -53.40 -52.84
C ASP A 35 -57.86 -54.49 -53.80
N GLU A 36 -58.98 -55.12 -53.41
CA GLU A 36 -59.84 -55.82 -54.33
C GLU A 36 -59.99 -54.93 -55.56
N GLN A 37 -59.38 -55.34 -56.67
CA GLN A 37 -59.89 -55.05 -57.99
C GLN A 37 -61.29 -55.67 -58.09
N ALA A 38 -62.27 -55.07 -57.42
CA ALA A 38 -63.65 -55.12 -57.80
C ALA A 38 -63.81 -54.18 -59.01
N TYR A 39 -63.19 -54.55 -60.13
CA TYR A 39 -63.79 -54.23 -61.41
C TYR A 39 -65.17 -54.86 -61.35
N SER A 40 -66.18 -54.02 -61.15
CA SER A 40 -67.56 -54.34 -61.45
C SER A 40 -67.58 -54.78 -62.91
N ASN A 41 -67.54 -56.10 -63.10
CA ASN A 41 -67.83 -56.75 -64.36
C ASN A 41 -69.26 -56.38 -64.71
N HIS A 42 -69.42 -55.26 -65.41
CA HIS A 42 -70.65 -54.95 -66.12
C HIS A 42 -70.83 -56.00 -67.20
N ASN A 43 -71.47 -57.10 -66.81
CA ASN A 43 -72.48 -57.84 -67.53
C ASN A 43 -72.55 -57.49 -69.03
N THR A 44 -71.66 -58.07 -69.84
CA THR A 44 -71.88 -58.21 -71.28
C THR A 44 -72.90 -59.31 -71.48
N GLN A 45 -74.15 -58.99 -71.19
CA GLN A 45 -75.30 -59.79 -71.59
C GLN A 45 -75.65 -59.36 -73.03
N SER A 46 -75.23 -60.19 -73.99
CA SER A 46 -75.71 -60.15 -75.36
C SER A 46 -77.24 -60.17 -75.37
N PRO A 47 -77.94 -59.23 -76.04
CA PRO A 47 -79.35 -59.40 -76.31
C PRO A 47 -79.49 -60.21 -77.59
N GLU A 48 -79.94 -61.45 -77.42
CA GLU A 48 -80.52 -62.24 -78.50
C GLU A 48 -81.70 -61.49 -79.14
N VAL A 49 -81.72 -61.63 -80.46
CA VAL A 49 -82.65 -61.08 -81.42
C VAL A 49 -84.07 -61.56 -81.13
N THR A 50 -84.95 -60.67 -80.68
CA THR A 50 -86.40 -60.80 -80.91
C THR A 50 -87.03 -59.45 -81.26
N SER A 51 -87.25 -59.26 -82.55
CA SER A 51 -88.38 -58.56 -83.17
C SER A 51 -89.09 -57.41 -82.43
N LYS A 52 -89.00 -56.22 -83.05
CA LYS A 52 -90.16 -55.44 -83.51
C LYS A 52 -90.86 -54.53 -82.48
N ALA A 53 -90.38 -53.29 -82.37
CA ALA A 53 -91.23 -52.09 -82.28
C ALA A 53 -90.38 -50.84 -82.64
N ILE A 54 -90.94 -49.96 -83.46
CA ILE A 54 -90.33 -48.67 -83.83
C ILE A 54 -90.30 -47.80 -82.56
N PRO A 55 -89.14 -47.33 -82.08
CA PRO A 55 -89.11 -46.41 -80.96
C PRO A 55 -89.62 -45.06 -81.46
N THR A 56 -90.71 -44.59 -80.87
CA THR A 56 -91.19 -43.22 -81.01
C THR A 56 -90.13 -42.27 -80.46
N SER A 57 -89.93 -41.13 -81.12
CA SER A 57 -88.77 -40.24 -80.94
C SER A 57 -88.56 -39.63 -79.54
N GLU A 58 -89.43 -39.89 -78.57
CA GLU A 58 -89.43 -39.27 -77.24
C GLU A 58 -88.50 -39.99 -76.23
N GLU A 59 -88.51 -41.34 -76.12
CA GLU A 59 -87.64 -42.06 -75.16
C GLU A 59 -86.15 -42.03 -75.53
N PHE A 60 -85.84 -42.02 -76.83
CA PHE A 60 -84.47 -41.84 -77.30
C PHE A 60 -83.95 -40.45 -76.92
N ASN A 61 -84.80 -39.42 -77.02
CA ASN A 61 -84.45 -38.06 -76.61
C ASN A 61 -84.15 -37.98 -75.10
N ASP A 62 -84.92 -38.67 -74.23
CA ASP A 62 -84.69 -38.66 -72.79
C ASP A 62 -83.38 -39.35 -72.35
N SER A 63 -82.98 -40.42 -73.05
CA SER A 63 -81.68 -41.06 -72.82
C SER A 63 -80.50 -40.18 -73.25
N VAL A 64 -80.68 -39.42 -74.34
CA VAL A 64 -79.68 -38.48 -74.86
C VAL A 64 -79.58 -37.24 -73.98
N THR A 65 -80.68 -36.74 -73.43
CA THR A 65 -80.67 -35.60 -72.48
C THR A 65 -80.00 -35.97 -71.17
N THR A 66 -80.28 -37.15 -70.59
CA THR A 66 -79.62 -37.61 -69.35
C THR A 66 -78.12 -37.87 -69.52
N LEU A 67 -77.68 -38.44 -70.64
CA LEU A 67 -76.25 -38.57 -70.97
C LEU A 67 -75.59 -37.21 -71.17
N ARG A 68 -76.28 -36.25 -71.81
CA ARG A 68 -75.79 -34.88 -71.98
C ARG A 68 -75.63 -34.15 -70.66
N GLU A 69 -76.56 -34.32 -69.72
CA GLU A 69 -76.47 -33.77 -68.36
C GLU A 69 -75.32 -34.39 -67.56
N LYS A 70 -75.15 -35.73 -67.63
CA LYS A 70 -74.00 -36.41 -66.99
C LYS A 70 -72.67 -35.95 -67.58
N LEU A 71 -72.58 -35.80 -68.91
CA LEU A 71 -71.41 -35.25 -69.58
C LEU A 71 -71.15 -33.81 -69.13
N ALA A 72 -72.18 -32.96 -69.06
CA ALA A 72 -72.06 -31.58 -68.60
C ALA A 72 -71.60 -31.51 -67.13
N SER A 73 -72.14 -32.36 -66.25
CA SER A 73 -71.73 -32.47 -64.85
C SER A 73 -70.29 -32.97 -64.71
N ALA A 74 -69.88 -33.97 -65.50
CA ALA A 74 -68.51 -34.47 -65.53
C ALA A 74 -67.54 -33.40 -66.04
N LEU A 75 -67.89 -32.66 -67.10
CA LEU A 75 -67.09 -31.55 -67.61
C LEU A 75 -66.98 -30.40 -66.59
N GLN A 76 -68.06 -30.08 -65.88
CA GLN A 76 -68.04 -29.09 -64.79
C GLN A 76 -67.19 -29.55 -63.59
N ASN A 77 -67.20 -30.85 -63.27
CA ASN A 77 -66.35 -31.43 -62.25
C ASN A 77 -64.87 -31.38 -62.66
N ILE A 78 -64.57 -31.72 -63.92
CA ILE A 78 -63.21 -31.65 -64.48
C ILE A 78 -62.71 -30.21 -64.47
N SER A 79 -63.54 -29.24 -64.88
CA SER A 79 -63.14 -27.82 -64.84
C SER A 79 -62.91 -27.33 -63.40
N ALA A 80 -63.75 -27.72 -62.44
CA ALA A 80 -63.57 -27.36 -61.03
C ALA A 80 -62.30 -27.97 -60.44
N LYS A 81 -61.97 -29.22 -60.79
CA LYS A 81 -60.72 -29.87 -60.38
C LYS A 81 -59.50 -29.23 -61.04
N ASP A 82 -59.59 -28.85 -62.32
CA ASP A 82 -58.52 -28.14 -63.02
C ASP A 82 -58.24 -26.77 -62.39
N ASP A 83 -59.28 -26.04 -62.00
CA ASP A 83 -59.13 -24.77 -61.26
C ASP A 83 -58.52 -24.97 -59.87
N LEU A 84 -58.88 -26.04 -59.17
CA LEU A 84 -58.27 -26.41 -57.89
C LEU A 84 -56.79 -26.76 -58.05
N VAL A 85 -56.41 -27.49 -59.09
CA VAL A 85 -54.99 -27.79 -59.40
C VAL A 85 -54.21 -26.51 -59.69
N LYS A 86 -54.78 -25.56 -60.45
CA LYS A 86 -54.16 -24.24 -60.67
C LYS A 86 -53.97 -23.47 -59.37
N GLN A 87 -54.97 -23.49 -58.47
CA GLN A 87 -54.86 -22.87 -57.16
C GLN A 87 -53.75 -23.52 -56.31
N HIS A 88 -53.69 -24.85 -56.25
CA HIS A 88 -52.63 -25.56 -55.53
C HIS A 88 -51.24 -25.29 -56.13
N SER A 89 -51.12 -25.26 -57.45
CA SER A 89 -49.88 -24.89 -58.13
C SER A 89 -49.44 -23.47 -57.77
N LYS A 90 -50.38 -22.52 -57.73
CA LYS A 90 -50.10 -21.14 -57.33
C LYS A 90 -49.67 -21.03 -55.86
N VAL A 91 -50.37 -21.69 -54.94
CA VAL A 91 -50.01 -21.71 -53.51
C VAL A 91 -48.64 -22.35 -53.30
N ALA A 92 -48.31 -23.43 -54.02
CA ALA A 92 -46.99 -24.04 -53.97
C ALA A 92 -45.89 -23.09 -54.49
N GLN A 93 -46.14 -22.37 -55.58
CA GLN A 93 -45.21 -21.38 -56.12
C GLN A 93 -44.99 -20.22 -55.14
N GLU A 94 -46.05 -19.67 -54.54
CA GLU A 94 -45.95 -18.61 -53.55
C GLU A 94 -45.17 -19.07 -52.31
N ALA A 95 -45.43 -20.29 -51.83
CA ALA A 95 -44.66 -20.89 -50.75
C ALA A 95 -43.17 -20.97 -51.10
N VAL A 96 -42.79 -21.56 -52.25
CA VAL A 96 -41.39 -21.66 -52.68
C VAL A 96 -40.73 -20.29 -52.78
N SER A 97 -41.42 -19.29 -53.36
CA SER A 97 -40.89 -17.93 -53.44
C SER A 97 -40.67 -17.27 -52.06
N GLY A 98 -41.55 -17.56 -51.09
CA GLY A 98 -41.39 -17.12 -49.70
C GLY A 98 -40.21 -17.79 -49.01
N TRP A 99 -40.01 -19.09 -49.24
CA TRP A 99 -38.86 -19.84 -48.74
C TRP A 99 -37.54 -19.32 -49.32
N GLU A 100 -37.45 -19.14 -50.64
CA GLU A 100 -36.26 -18.58 -51.30
C GLU A 100 -35.93 -17.17 -50.78
N LYS A 101 -36.96 -16.33 -50.55
CA LYS A 101 -36.76 -15.01 -49.98
C LYS A 101 -36.21 -15.09 -48.55
N ALA A 102 -36.80 -15.94 -47.71
CA ALA A 102 -36.33 -16.14 -46.33
C ALA A 102 -34.90 -16.71 -46.29
N GLU A 103 -34.56 -17.64 -47.18
CA GLU A 103 -33.21 -18.20 -47.30
C GLU A 103 -32.18 -17.12 -47.70
N ASN A 104 -32.51 -16.26 -48.66
CA ASN A 104 -31.67 -15.13 -49.05
C ASN A 104 -31.48 -14.12 -47.91
N GLU A 105 -32.52 -13.82 -47.13
CA GLU A 105 -32.43 -12.96 -45.95
C GLU A 105 -31.54 -13.58 -44.87
N VAL A 106 -31.68 -14.89 -44.60
CA VAL A 106 -30.81 -15.63 -43.68
C VAL A 106 -29.36 -15.61 -44.16
N PHE A 107 -29.12 -15.76 -45.45
CA PHE A 107 -27.77 -15.67 -46.02
C PHE A 107 -27.16 -14.28 -45.83
N ALA A 108 -27.93 -13.22 -46.10
CA ALA A 108 -27.48 -11.85 -45.87
C ALA A 108 -27.16 -11.57 -44.39
N LEU A 109 -28.00 -12.06 -43.47
CA LEU A 109 -27.77 -11.94 -42.03
C LEU A 109 -26.53 -12.71 -41.58
N LYS A 110 -26.30 -13.92 -42.12
CA LYS A 110 -25.08 -14.69 -41.86
C LYS A 110 -23.83 -13.94 -42.31
N GLN A 111 -23.84 -13.34 -43.49
CA GLN A 111 -22.72 -12.55 -43.99
C GLN A 111 -22.46 -11.31 -43.11
N GLN A 112 -23.52 -10.64 -42.65
CA GLN A 112 -23.39 -9.52 -41.71
C GLN A 112 -22.83 -9.96 -40.36
N LEU A 113 -23.29 -11.09 -39.81
CA LEU A 113 -22.80 -11.65 -38.56
C LEU A 113 -21.32 -12.03 -38.66
N GLU A 114 -20.88 -12.62 -39.77
CA GLU A 114 -19.48 -12.95 -40.02
C GLU A 114 -18.62 -11.67 -40.08
N SER A 115 -19.08 -10.65 -40.81
CA SER A 115 -18.37 -9.35 -40.88
C SER A 115 -18.28 -8.66 -39.52
N LEU A 116 -19.33 -8.74 -38.70
CA LEU A 116 -19.33 -8.19 -37.35
C LEU A 116 -18.42 -8.99 -36.40
N THR A 117 -18.42 -10.30 -36.51
CA THR A 117 -17.54 -11.19 -35.73
C THR A 117 -16.07 -10.90 -36.05
N GLN A 118 -15.72 -10.76 -37.33
CA GLN A 118 -14.37 -10.39 -37.75
C GLN A 118 -13.95 -9.00 -37.26
N LYS A 119 -14.88 -8.02 -37.26
CA LYS A 119 -14.60 -6.71 -36.68
C LYS A 119 -14.42 -6.80 -35.16
N SER A 120 -15.22 -7.62 -34.48
CA SER A 120 -15.11 -7.84 -33.04
C SER A 120 -13.75 -8.41 -32.67
N SER A 121 -13.27 -9.44 -33.39
CA SER A 121 -11.93 -10.00 -33.14
C SER A 121 -10.82 -8.97 -33.38
N SER A 122 -10.92 -8.15 -34.44
CA SER A 122 -9.92 -7.10 -34.70
C SER A 122 -9.86 -6.02 -33.61
N LEU A 123 -11.00 -5.70 -32.99
CA LEU A 123 -11.09 -4.74 -31.88
C LEU A 123 -10.57 -5.36 -30.58
N GLU A 124 -10.81 -6.66 -30.37
CA GLU A 124 -10.26 -7.41 -29.25
C GLU A 124 -8.73 -7.46 -29.32
N ASP A 125 -8.16 -7.79 -30.47
CA ASP A 125 -6.71 -7.76 -30.71
C ASP A 125 -6.12 -6.37 -30.45
N ARG A 126 -6.76 -5.31 -30.96
CA ARG A 126 -6.35 -3.92 -30.70
C ARG A 126 -6.40 -3.59 -29.21
N THR A 127 -7.40 -4.08 -28.49
CA THR A 127 -7.54 -3.85 -27.05
C THR A 127 -6.41 -4.54 -26.29
N ILE A 128 -6.07 -5.78 -26.66
CA ILE A 128 -4.92 -6.52 -26.10
C ILE A 128 -3.62 -5.77 -26.36
N HIS A 129 -3.38 -5.30 -27.59
CA HIS A 129 -2.18 -4.52 -27.92
C HIS A 129 -2.08 -3.22 -27.12
N LEU A 130 -3.19 -2.50 -26.95
CA LEU A 130 -3.22 -1.28 -26.14
C LEU A 130 -2.99 -1.57 -24.66
N ASP A 131 -3.54 -2.65 -24.11
CA ASP A 131 -3.30 -3.08 -22.72
C ASP A 131 -1.83 -3.43 -22.48
N VAL A 132 -1.20 -4.16 -23.42
CA VAL A 132 0.23 -4.47 -23.37
C VAL A 132 1.08 -3.19 -23.44
N ALA A 133 0.79 -2.29 -24.38
CA ALA A 133 1.52 -1.02 -24.50
C ALA A 133 1.34 -0.12 -23.27
N PHE A 134 0.14 -0.10 -22.68
CA PHE A 134 -0.14 0.64 -21.45
C PHE A 134 0.62 0.06 -20.26
N LYS A 135 0.63 -1.28 -20.11
CA LYS A 135 1.41 -1.95 -19.06
C LYS A 135 2.91 -1.64 -19.19
N GLU A 136 3.44 -1.59 -20.41
CA GLU A 136 4.84 -1.24 -20.65
C GLU A 136 5.14 0.23 -20.33
N CYS A 137 4.29 1.16 -20.78
CA CYS A 137 4.39 2.58 -20.42
C CYS A 137 4.36 2.80 -18.90
N MET A 138 3.47 2.08 -18.20
CA MET A 138 3.39 2.12 -16.73
C MET A 138 4.62 1.54 -16.02
N LYS A 139 5.31 0.57 -16.63
CA LYS A 139 6.59 0.07 -16.10
C LYS A 139 7.70 1.11 -16.30
N GLN A 140 7.78 1.70 -17.49
CA GLN A 140 8.75 2.75 -17.79
C GLN A 140 8.59 3.94 -16.83
N LEU A 141 7.37 4.43 -16.62
CA LEU A 141 7.09 5.51 -15.67
C LEU A 141 7.53 5.17 -14.23
N ARG A 142 7.34 3.92 -13.80
CA ARG A 142 7.79 3.48 -12.48
C ARG A 142 9.32 3.45 -12.39
N HIS A 143 9.97 2.86 -13.38
CA HIS A 143 11.43 2.80 -13.45
C HIS A 143 12.06 4.21 -13.46
N GLU A 144 11.53 5.10 -14.28
CA GLU A 144 11.93 6.51 -14.38
C GLU A 144 11.72 7.29 -13.07
N ARG A 145 10.64 6.98 -12.34
CA ARG A 145 10.40 7.56 -11.01
C ARG A 145 11.41 7.04 -9.99
N GLU A 146 11.63 5.73 -9.95
CA GLU A 146 12.60 5.09 -9.05
C GLU A 146 14.02 5.61 -9.31
N GLU A 147 14.42 5.80 -10.57
CA GLU A 147 15.72 6.35 -10.93
C GLU A 147 15.87 7.81 -10.48
N ARG A 148 14.84 8.64 -10.63
CA ARG A 148 14.84 10.02 -10.11
C ARG A 148 14.90 10.05 -8.59
N GLU A 149 14.12 9.21 -7.92
CA GLU A 149 14.12 9.11 -6.45
C GLU A 149 15.49 8.66 -5.93
N GLN A 150 16.10 7.67 -6.57
CA GLN A 150 17.45 7.22 -6.27
C GLN A 150 18.49 8.34 -6.44
N LYS A 151 18.43 9.11 -7.55
CA LYS A 151 19.30 10.27 -7.76
C LYS A 151 19.10 11.35 -6.68
N ILE A 152 17.86 11.59 -6.26
CA ILE A 152 17.55 12.53 -5.16
C ILE A 152 18.16 12.03 -3.85
N HIS A 153 17.96 10.76 -3.50
CA HIS A 153 18.55 10.16 -2.30
C HIS A 153 20.08 10.21 -2.30
N GLU A 154 20.71 9.93 -3.44
CA GLU A 154 22.16 10.06 -3.61
C GLU A 154 22.64 11.51 -3.46
N ALA A 155 21.91 12.47 -4.02
CA ALA A 155 22.23 13.89 -3.88
C ALA A 155 22.08 14.37 -2.42
N ILE A 156 21.01 13.95 -1.74
CA ILE A 156 20.76 14.26 -0.32
C ILE A 156 21.88 13.67 0.53
N THR A 157 22.18 12.37 0.40
CA THR A 157 23.22 11.71 1.19
C THR A 157 24.60 12.34 0.97
N LYS A 158 24.94 12.67 -0.28
CA LYS A 158 26.18 13.42 -0.59
C LYS A 158 26.21 14.78 0.12
N LYS A 159 25.12 15.54 0.05
CA LYS A 159 25.03 16.86 0.70
C LYS A 159 25.07 16.77 2.21
N THR A 160 24.44 15.76 2.80
CA THR A 160 24.51 15.47 4.24
C THR A 160 25.95 15.19 4.65
N ASN A 161 26.68 14.35 3.91
CA ASN A 161 28.09 14.05 4.19
C ASN A 161 28.98 15.29 4.06
N GLU A 162 28.75 16.14 3.04
CA GLU A 162 29.45 17.43 2.90
C GLU A 162 29.18 18.34 4.10
N TRP A 163 27.92 18.47 4.52
CA TRP A 163 27.53 19.24 5.71
C TRP A 163 28.18 18.71 6.99
N GLU A 164 28.12 17.41 7.25
CA GLU A 164 28.76 16.78 8.41
C GLU A 164 30.28 17.00 8.41
N ALA A 165 30.93 16.94 7.24
CA ALA A 165 32.35 17.23 7.11
C ALA A 165 32.66 18.68 7.48
N THR A 166 31.89 19.65 6.97
CA THR A 166 32.06 21.07 7.33
C THR A 166 31.79 21.34 8.81
N GLU A 167 30.73 20.73 9.36
CA GLU A 167 30.39 20.83 10.78
C GLU A 167 31.52 20.28 11.66
N SER A 168 32.06 19.11 11.31
CA SER A 168 33.20 18.52 12.02
C SER A 168 34.45 19.40 11.93
N GLY A 169 34.66 20.07 10.81
CA GLY A 169 35.75 21.04 10.60
C GLY A 169 35.60 22.27 11.50
N LEU A 170 34.41 22.86 11.54
CA LEU A 170 34.09 23.99 12.40
C LEU A 170 34.16 23.62 13.89
N ARG A 171 33.67 22.44 14.28
CA ARG A 171 33.81 21.91 15.65
C ARG A 171 35.28 21.78 16.06
N LYS A 172 36.15 21.29 15.17
CA LYS A 172 37.60 21.25 15.41
C LYS A 172 38.19 22.64 15.60
N GLN A 173 37.85 23.61 14.73
CA GLN A 173 38.32 24.99 14.86
C GLN A 173 37.86 25.63 16.17
N LEU A 174 36.61 25.41 16.60
CA LEU A 174 36.12 25.88 17.89
C LEU A 174 36.91 25.29 19.05
N SER A 175 37.21 23.98 19.02
CA SER A 175 38.02 23.33 20.06
C SER A 175 39.47 23.84 20.11
N GLU A 176 40.04 24.18 18.96
CA GLU A 176 41.39 24.76 18.84
C GLU A 176 41.42 26.18 19.40
N LEU A 177 40.47 27.04 18.99
CA LEU A 177 40.35 28.41 19.52
C LEU A 177 40.08 28.41 21.03
N GLN A 178 39.27 27.48 21.52
CA GLN A 178 39.02 27.31 22.95
C GLN A 178 40.30 26.92 23.70
N SER A 179 41.15 26.07 23.11
CA SER A 179 42.44 25.69 23.69
C SER A 179 43.44 26.85 23.70
N GLN A 180 43.52 27.61 22.60
CA GLN A 180 44.36 28.82 22.49
C GLN A 180 43.94 29.91 23.49
N LEU A 181 42.64 30.12 23.69
CA LEU A 181 42.14 31.05 24.70
C LEU A 181 42.57 30.64 26.12
N GLN A 182 42.53 29.33 26.43
CA GLN A 182 42.96 28.83 27.74
C GLN A 182 44.48 28.91 27.92
N ALA A 183 45.27 28.72 26.87
CA ALA A 183 46.73 28.93 26.90
C ALA A 183 47.10 30.41 27.06
N ALA A 184 46.41 31.32 26.34
CA ALA A 184 46.62 32.76 26.41
C ALA A 184 46.20 33.40 27.75
N LYS A 185 45.35 32.73 28.55
CA LYS A 185 45.08 33.16 29.93
C LYS A 185 46.30 33.08 30.86
N GLY A 186 47.37 32.41 30.44
CA GLY A 186 48.64 32.35 31.17
C GLY A 186 49.62 33.49 30.89
N GLU A 187 49.54 34.16 29.73
CA GLU A 187 50.54 35.17 29.31
C GLU A 187 49.90 36.34 28.53
N GLY A 188 50.02 37.56 29.06
CA GLY A 188 49.93 38.81 28.29
C GLY A 188 48.51 39.29 27.88
N VAL A 189 47.81 39.96 28.80
CA VAL A 189 46.36 40.25 28.77
C VAL A 189 45.90 41.36 27.79
N ALA A 190 46.77 42.18 27.19
CA ALA A 190 46.29 43.39 26.49
C ALA A 190 46.22 43.30 24.94
N SER A 191 47.14 42.59 24.28
CA SER A 191 47.21 42.58 22.79
C SER A 191 46.32 41.50 22.16
N LEU A 192 46.14 40.35 22.81
CA LEU A 192 45.31 39.23 22.33
C LEU A 192 43.81 39.52 22.48
N HIS A 193 43.41 40.33 23.45
CA HIS A 193 42.00 40.67 23.70
C HIS A 193 41.37 41.48 22.56
N ILE A 194 42.16 42.33 21.88
CA ILE A 194 41.67 43.16 20.77
C ILE A 194 41.47 42.30 19.50
N ASP A 195 42.43 41.44 19.16
CA ASP A 195 42.35 40.59 17.96
C ASP A 195 41.26 39.51 18.09
N LEU A 196 41.09 38.92 19.28
CA LEU A 196 39.99 38.01 19.58
C LEU A 196 38.63 38.70 19.54
N ARG A 197 38.52 39.95 20.00
CA ARG A 197 37.28 40.74 19.93
C ARG A 197 36.89 41.05 18.48
N PHE A 198 37.85 41.39 17.62
CA PHE A 198 37.58 41.61 16.19
C PHE A 198 37.14 40.33 15.47
N LYS A 199 37.76 39.18 15.78
CA LYS A 199 37.37 37.88 15.21
C LYS A 199 35.98 37.44 15.70
N LEU A 200 35.66 37.68 16.96
CA LEU A 200 34.34 37.44 17.52
C LEU A 200 33.28 38.31 16.82
N GLU A 201 33.54 39.60 16.66
CA GLU A 201 32.60 40.53 15.99
C GLU A 201 32.44 40.21 14.50
N ALA A 202 33.49 39.74 13.83
CA ALA A 202 33.41 39.24 12.46
C ALA A 202 32.56 37.95 12.37
N ALA A 203 32.77 37.00 13.28
CA ALA A 203 31.98 35.77 13.35
C ALA A 203 30.50 36.05 13.72
N GLU A 204 30.23 37.01 14.60
CA GLU A 204 28.86 37.44 14.95
C GLU A 204 28.15 38.08 13.75
N LYS A 205 28.85 38.88 12.94
CA LYS A 205 28.32 39.43 11.69
C LYS A 205 28.05 38.34 10.66
N GLU A 206 28.95 37.37 10.52
CA GLU A 206 28.76 36.23 9.62
C GLU A 206 27.58 35.35 10.05
N ILE A 207 27.44 35.04 11.34
CA ILE A 207 26.28 34.33 11.89
C ILE A 207 24.98 35.11 11.64
N SER A 208 25.00 36.44 11.81
CA SER A 208 23.84 37.28 11.55
C SER A 208 23.47 37.28 10.06
N SER A 209 24.46 37.30 9.17
CA SER A 209 24.28 37.19 7.72
C SER A 209 23.71 35.82 7.33
N LEU A 210 24.30 34.73 7.82
CA LEU A 210 23.84 33.36 7.55
C LEU A 210 22.44 33.10 8.10
N LYS A 211 22.11 33.67 9.28
CA LYS A 211 20.74 33.64 9.79
C LYS A 211 19.77 34.33 8.83
N HIS A 212 20.12 35.52 8.33
CA HIS A 212 19.27 36.23 7.38
C HIS A 212 19.11 35.45 6.07
N GLU A 213 20.18 34.83 5.56
CA GLU A 213 20.14 34.01 4.35
C GLU A 213 19.31 32.74 4.55
N LEU A 214 19.43 32.08 5.70
CA LEU A 214 18.59 30.94 6.08
C LEU A 214 17.11 31.32 6.16
N PHE A 215 16.78 32.44 6.82
CA PHE A 215 15.41 32.94 6.89
C PHE A 215 14.85 33.27 5.51
N SER A 216 15.62 33.97 4.67
CA SER A 216 15.22 34.27 3.30
C SER A 216 15.01 33.01 2.45
N SER A 217 15.88 32.01 2.61
CA SER A 217 15.74 30.73 1.90
C SER A 217 14.54 29.92 2.40
N ALA A 218 14.21 29.99 3.69
CA ALA A 218 13.03 29.34 4.25
C ALA A 218 11.74 29.98 3.72
N GLU A 219 11.68 31.31 3.65
CA GLU A 219 10.55 32.06 3.09
C GLU A 219 10.37 31.75 1.58
N GLU A 220 11.46 31.63 0.82
CA GLU A 220 11.39 31.21 -0.59
C GLU A 220 10.82 29.78 -0.75
N LEU A 221 11.20 28.85 0.12
CA LEU A 221 10.68 27.48 0.10
C LEU A 221 9.20 27.42 0.49
N GLU A 222 8.77 28.24 1.45
CA GLU A 222 7.36 28.38 1.82
C GLU A 222 6.54 28.92 0.64
N LEU A 223 7.01 29.98 -0.02
CA LEU A 223 6.39 30.52 -1.23
C LEU A 223 6.31 29.48 -2.37
N ARG A 224 7.38 28.72 -2.61
CA ARG A 224 7.40 27.62 -3.61
C ARG A 224 6.40 26.52 -3.28
N THR A 225 6.20 26.24 -1.99
CA THR A 225 5.24 25.24 -1.52
C THR A 225 3.82 25.73 -1.79
N ILE A 226 3.50 26.97 -1.41
CA ILE A 226 2.20 27.60 -1.66
C ILE A 226 1.91 27.67 -3.18
N GLU A 227 2.89 28.06 -4.00
CA GLU A 227 2.74 28.10 -5.45
C GLU A 227 2.42 26.72 -6.05
N ARG A 228 3.12 25.67 -5.59
CA ARG A 228 2.84 24.29 -5.98
C ARG A 228 1.42 23.88 -5.59
N ASP A 229 0.98 24.19 -4.38
CA ASP A 229 -0.34 23.81 -3.89
C ASP A 229 -1.47 24.54 -4.63
N LEU A 230 -1.27 25.82 -4.97
CA LEU A 230 -2.19 26.55 -5.84
C LEU A 230 -2.21 25.97 -7.26
N SER A 231 -1.05 25.58 -7.79
CA SER A 231 -0.96 24.94 -9.11
C SER A 231 -1.64 23.57 -9.14
N THR A 232 -1.50 22.75 -8.09
CA THR A 232 -2.19 21.46 -8.00
C THR A 232 -3.70 21.67 -7.87
N GLN A 233 -4.15 22.60 -7.03
CA GLN A 233 -5.57 22.94 -6.89
C GLN A 233 -6.18 23.44 -8.21
N ALA A 234 -5.45 24.24 -8.99
CA ALA A 234 -5.88 24.69 -10.31
C ALA A 234 -6.01 23.52 -11.29
N ALA A 235 -5.02 22.62 -11.33
CA ALA A 235 -5.04 21.42 -12.16
C ALA A 235 -6.21 20.49 -11.80
N GLU A 236 -6.48 20.28 -10.51
CA GLU A 236 -7.62 19.50 -10.03
C GLU A 236 -8.97 20.13 -10.39
N SER A 237 -9.06 21.46 -10.30
CA SER A 237 -10.29 22.18 -10.66
C SER A 237 -10.56 22.09 -12.17
N ALA A 238 -9.52 22.22 -13.00
CA ALA A 238 -9.61 22.01 -14.44
C ALA A 238 -9.98 20.56 -14.78
N SER A 239 -9.39 19.58 -14.09
CA SER A 239 -9.74 18.16 -14.22
C SER A 239 -11.20 17.89 -13.87
N ARG A 240 -11.70 18.44 -12.75
CA ARG A 240 -13.12 18.34 -12.35
C ARG A 240 -14.06 18.92 -13.40
N GLN A 241 -13.75 20.11 -13.94
CA GLN A 241 -14.54 20.73 -15.01
C GLN A 241 -14.53 19.87 -16.29
N SER A 242 -13.37 19.34 -16.65
CA SER A 242 -13.25 18.45 -17.81
C SER A 242 -14.11 17.18 -17.63
N LEU A 243 -14.08 16.57 -16.44
CA LEU A 243 -14.91 15.41 -16.12
C LEU A 243 -16.40 15.73 -16.14
N GLU A 244 -16.81 16.90 -15.63
CA GLU A 244 -18.20 17.34 -15.69
C GLU A 244 -18.64 17.58 -17.15
N SER A 245 -17.76 18.17 -17.97
CA SER A 245 -18.02 18.35 -19.40
C SER A 245 -18.17 17.01 -20.13
N VAL A 246 -17.31 16.03 -19.82
CA VAL A 246 -17.40 14.67 -20.35
C VAL A 246 -18.70 13.99 -19.91
N LYS A 247 -19.11 14.15 -18.65
CA LYS A 247 -20.42 13.65 -18.17
C LYS A 247 -21.59 14.28 -18.93
N LYS A 248 -21.53 15.59 -19.22
CA LYS A 248 -22.55 16.28 -20.03
C LYS A 248 -22.56 15.74 -21.47
N VAL A 249 -21.39 15.56 -22.09
CA VAL A 249 -21.26 14.97 -23.42
C VAL A 249 -21.82 13.55 -23.44
N ALA A 250 -21.49 12.70 -22.47
CA ALA A 250 -22.02 11.34 -22.38
C ALA A 250 -23.57 11.32 -22.30
N LYS A 251 -24.18 12.22 -21.52
CA LYS A 251 -25.64 12.38 -21.46
C LYS A 251 -26.23 12.84 -22.81
N LEU A 252 -25.57 13.78 -23.49
CA LEU A 252 -25.99 14.22 -24.82
C LEU A 252 -25.83 13.11 -25.87
N GLU A 253 -24.79 12.28 -25.77
CA GLU A 253 -24.59 11.13 -26.65
C GLU A 253 -25.66 10.06 -26.46
N THR A 254 -26.01 9.72 -25.21
CA THR A 254 -27.11 8.78 -24.95
C THR A 254 -28.43 9.31 -25.47
N GLU A 255 -28.70 10.61 -25.30
CA GLU A 255 -29.88 11.26 -25.85
C GLU A 255 -29.87 11.30 -27.39
N CYS A 256 -28.71 11.55 -28.01
CA CYS A 256 -28.55 11.45 -29.47
C CYS A 256 -28.81 10.03 -29.97
N ARG A 257 -28.32 9.00 -29.26
CA ARG A 257 -28.60 7.60 -29.59
C ARG A 257 -30.09 7.29 -29.46
N ARG A 258 -30.74 7.78 -28.40
CA ARG A 258 -32.20 7.65 -28.18
C ARG A 258 -33.00 8.33 -29.30
N LEU A 259 -32.68 9.58 -29.64
CA LEU A 259 -33.33 10.32 -30.73
C LEU A 259 -33.12 9.64 -32.09
N LYS A 260 -31.92 9.12 -32.37
CA LYS A 260 -31.67 8.31 -33.58
C LYS A 260 -32.51 7.03 -33.59
N ALA A 261 -32.65 6.35 -32.46
CA ALA A 261 -33.51 5.17 -32.35
C ALA A 261 -34.99 5.52 -32.56
N VAL A 262 -35.47 6.64 -32.02
CA VAL A 262 -36.84 7.15 -32.23
C VAL A 262 -37.05 7.58 -33.68
N ALA A 263 -36.08 8.24 -34.31
CA ALA A 263 -36.15 8.63 -35.73
C ALA A 263 -36.20 7.41 -36.66
N ARG A 264 -35.50 6.32 -36.34
CA ARG A 264 -35.63 5.03 -37.05
C ARG A 264 -36.96 4.31 -36.79
N LYS A 265 -37.63 4.62 -35.67
CA LYS A 265 -38.96 4.11 -35.29
C LYS A 265 -40.12 5.01 -35.73
N ALA A 266 -39.85 6.21 -36.22
CA ALA A 266 -40.86 7.06 -36.82
C ALA A 266 -41.30 6.43 -38.15
N PRO A 267 -42.58 6.09 -38.33
CA PRO A 267 -43.05 5.59 -39.61
C PRO A 267 -42.96 6.73 -40.61
N SER A 268 -42.20 6.53 -41.68
CA SER A 268 -42.34 7.35 -42.88
C SER A 268 -43.78 7.21 -43.35
N PHE A 269 -44.61 8.23 -43.08
CA PHE A 269 -45.89 8.40 -43.73
C PHE A 269 -45.61 8.68 -45.21
N ASN A 270 -45.66 7.63 -46.02
CA ASN A 270 -46.38 7.63 -47.28
C ASN A 270 -46.73 6.17 -47.66
N GLU A 271 -48.05 5.97 -47.75
CA GLU A 271 -48.85 4.87 -48.27
C GLU A 271 -49.18 3.62 -47.41
N PRO A 272 -50.44 3.12 -47.48
CA PRO A 272 -51.04 2.30 -46.42
C PRO A 272 -51.44 0.87 -46.84
N ARG A 273 -51.86 0.10 -45.82
CA ARG A 273 -52.55 -1.22 -45.79
C ARG A 273 -51.60 -2.41 -45.55
N SER A 274 -51.80 -3.32 -44.59
CA SER A 274 -52.95 -3.70 -43.74
C SER A 274 -52.38 -4.46 -42.51
N VAL A 275 -52.84 -4.26 -41.26
CA VAL A 275 -53.83 -5.10 -40.52
C VAL A 275 -53.55 -6.60 -40.77
N THR A 276 -53.10 -7.45 -39.82
CA THR A 276 -53.58 -7.72 -38.45
C THR A 276 -52.60 -8.67 -37.69
N GLU A 277 -52.60 -8.59 -36.35
CA GLU A 277 -52.32 -9.65 -35.33
C GLU A 277 -50.91 -10.31 -35.25
N SER A 278 -50.07 -10.00 -34.25
CA SER A 278 -50.09 -10.41 -32.82
C SER A 278 -49.54 -11.81 -32.54
N SER A 279 -48.33 -11.91 -31.97
CA SER A 279 -47.99 -12.79 -30.82
C SER A 279 -46.48 -12.84 -30.52
N VAL A 280 -46.08 -12.16 -29.45
CA VAL A 280 -45.06 -12.58 -28.44
C VAL A 280 -43.66 -12.95 -28.95
N TYR A 281 -42.78 -11.93 -29.04
CA TYR A 281 -41.32 -12.09 -28.96
C TYR A 281 -40.88 -11.64 -27.56
N VAL A 282 -40.42 -12.58 -26.73
CA VAL A 282 -39.82 -12.31 -25.43
C VAL A 282 -38.37 -11.89 -25.67
N GLU A 283 -38.12 -10.59 -25.67
CA GLU A 283 -36.77 -10.03 -25.66
C GLU A 283 -36.43 -9.56 -24.25
N SER A 284 -35.38 -10.18 -23.72
CA SER A 284 -34.80 -9.96 -22.41
C SER A 284 -34.20 -8.56 -22.30
N PHE A 285 -34.79 -7.71 -21.46
CA PHE A 285 -34.14 -6.51 -20.96
C PHE A 285 -33.48 -6.81 -19.61
N THR A 286 -32.17 -7.00 -19.61
CA THR A 286 -31.34 -6.75 -18.42
C THR A 286 -30.61 -5.44 -18.64
N ASP A 287 -31.17 -4.34 -18.14
CA ASP A 287 -30.41 -3.11 -17.91
C ASP A 287 -30.61 -2.69 -16.45
N SER A 288 -29.50 -2.67 -15.73
CA SER A 288 -29.41 -2.49 -14.29
C SER A 288 -29.53 -1.01 -13.95
N GLN A 289 -30.66 -0.61 -13.34
CA GLN A 289 -30.71 0.63 -12.57
C GLN A 289 -30.27 0.36 -11.13
N SER A 290 -29.12 0.89 -10.74
CA SER A 290 -28.75 1.07 -9.34
C SER A 290 -28.06 2.42 -9.19
N ASP A 291 -28.83 3.38 -8.70
CA ASP A 291 -28.34 4.61 -8.07
C ASP A 291 -29.40 5.06 -7.04
N VAL A 292 -28.94 5.78 -6.01
CA VAL A 292 -29.62 6.33 -4.83
C VAL A 292 -29.43 5.53 -3.54
N GLY A 293 -28.60 6.07 -2.64
CA GLY A 293 -28.62 5.66 -1.23
C GLY A 293 -27.58 6.24 -0.27
N GLU A 294 -27.03 7.43 -0.51
CA GLU A 294 -26.16 8.13 0.45
C GLU A 294 -26.98 8.68 1.64
N ARG A 295 -26.80 8.15 2.86
CA ARG A 295 -27.14 8.83 4.12
C ARG A 295 -26.22 8.42 5.28
N LEU A 296 -25.69 9.46 5.92
CA LEU A 296 -24.86 9.54 7.12
C LEU A 296 -25.54 9.03 8.41
N SER A 297 -24.74 8.43 9.32
CA SER A 297 -24.78 8.57 10.80
C SER A 297 -23.59 7.79 11.38
N LEU A 298 -22.55 8.40 11.95
CA LEU A 298 -22.45 9.04 13.28
C LEU A 298 -22.94 8.12 14.42
N VAL A 299 -22.00 7.59 15.21
CA VAL A 299 -21.93 7.56 16.70
C VAL A 299 -21.02 6.42 17.18
N ASP A 300 -20.06 6.79 18.03
CA ASP A 300 -19.16 5.96 18.83
C ASP A 300 -19.88 4.97 19.75
N SER A 301 -19.21 3.89 20.17
CA SER A 301 -19.00 3.56 21.60
C SER A 301 -18.25 2.25 21.80
N ASP A 302 -17.25 2.34 22.67
CA ASP A 302 -16.37 1.30 23.18
C ASP A 302 -17.03 0.29 24.13
N THR A 303 -16.23 -0.76 24.40
CA THR A 303 -15.95 -1.38 25.72
C THR A 303 -16.57 -2.72 26.17
N TYR A 304 -15.64 -3.58 26.64
CA TYR A 304 -15.69 -4.65 27.66
C TYR A 304 -16.58 -5.90 27.35
N ARG A 305 -16.25 -7.15 27.70
CA ARG A 305 -15.31 -7.73 28.66
C ARG A 305 -15.17 -9.25 28.39
N ASN A 306 -13.94 -9.75 28.51
CA ASN A 306 -13.44 -11.02 29.10
C ASN A 306 -14.38 -12.24 29.24
N GLN A 307 -13.85 -13.46 29.08
CA GLN A 307 -13.25 -14.21 30.21
C GLN A 307 -12.83 -15.65 29.83
N GLU A 308 -11.54 -15.94 30.06
CA GLU A 308 -10.89 -17.20 30.56
C GLU A 308 -11.17 -18.54 29.84
N LEU A 309 -10.21 -19.46 29.68
CA LEU A 309 -9.31 -20.03 30.68
C LEU A 309 -8.24 -20.90 29.98
N GLY A 310 -7.06 -21.02 30.59
CA GLY A 310 -6.37 -22.32 30.63
C GLY A 310 -5.01 -22.42 29.96
N GLU A 311 -3.98 -22.18 30.77
CA GLU A 311 -2.57 -22.51 30.57
C GLU A 311 -2.35 -24.01 30.27
N ASN A 312 -1.30 -24.36 29.51
CA ASN A 312 -0.08 -24.96 30.08
C ASN A 312 0.95 -25.36 29.03
N TYR A 313 2.20 -25.05 29.38
CA TYR A 313 3.49 -25.47 28.81
C TYR A 313 3.61 -27.00 28.62
N TRP A 314 4.28 -27.44 27.54
CA TRP A 314 5.56 -28.18 27.57
C TRP A 314 6.17 -28.29 26.17
N LYS A 315 7.46 -27.94 26.06
CA LYS A 315 8.35 -28.27 24.94
C LYS A 315 8.78 -29.73 25.03
N GLN A 316 8.79 -30.44 23.89
CA GLN A 316 9.93 -31.27 23.46
C GLN A 316 9.75 -31.70 21.98
N ASN A 317 10.70 -31.27 21.15
CA ASN A 317 11.00 -31.81 19.82
C ASN A 317 11.85 -33.09 19.97
N PRO A 318 12.27 -33.78 18.88
CA PRO A 318 11.64 -34.03 17.57
C PRO A 318 11.64 -35.53 17.23
N SER A 319 10.89 -35.96 16.21
CA SER A 319 11.30 -37.08 15.34
C SER A 319 10.47 -37.15 14.06
N THR A 320 11.16 -36.92 12.95
CA THR A 320 10.93 -37.50 11.63
C THR A 320 10.54 -38.98 11.70
N SER A 321 9.44 -39.36 11.02
CA SER A 321 9.20 -40.74 10.65
C SER A 321 8.26 -40.84 9.44
N LEU A 322 8.76 -41.56 8.42
CA LEU A 322 8.01 -42.30 7.39
C LEU A 322 7.19 -41.53 6.33
N VAL A 323 7.90 -41.09 5.28
CA VAL A 323 7.45 -41.32 3.90
C VAL A 323 8.63 -41.89 3.12
N ALA A 324 8.61 -43.21 2.92
CA ALA A 324 9.47 -43.88 1.94
C ALA A 324 8.79 -45.19 1.50
N GLN A 325 8.21 -45.15 0.30
CA GLN A 325 8.01 -46.24 -0.67
C GLN A 325 7.12 -45.62 -1.77
N SER A 326 7.53 -45.42 -3.01
CA SER A 326 8.06 -46.47 -3.89
C SER A 326 8.73 -45.82 -5.10
N ALA A 327 10.00 -46.13 -5.31
CA ALA A 327 10.66 -45.95 -6.60
C ALA A 327 11.51 -47.20 -6.89
N ASN A 328 11.57 -47.54 -8.17
CA ASN A 328 12.51 -48.45 -8.84
C ASN A 328 12.08 -49.92 -8.99
N PHE A 329 11.45 -50.19 -10.14
CA PHE A 329 11.48 -51.50 -10.80
C PHE A 329 12.81 -51.68 -11.56
N LYS A 330 13.66 -52.62 -11.12
CA LYS A 330 14.62 -53.34 -11.97
C LYS A 330 14.78 -54.79 -11.48
N LYS A 331 14.10 -55.69 -12.21
CA LYS A 331 14.54 -56.98 -12.81
C LYS A 331 15.44 -57.91 -11.98
N VAL A 332 15.02 -59.19 -11.82
CA VAL A 332 15.64 -60.41 -12.43
C VAL A 332 14.98 -61.70 -11.90
N LYS A 333 14.50 -62.54 -12.85
CA LYS A 333 14.40 -64.03 -12.98
C LYS A 333 14.00 -64.87 -11.73
N SER A 334 13.20 -65.94 -11.83
CA SER A 334 13.17 -67.00 -12.85
C SER A 334 11.98 -67.98 -12.65
N VAL A 335 11.51 -68.56 -13.77
CA VAL A 335 10.89 -69.91 -13.93
C VAL A 335 9.47 -70.11 -13.33
N GLY A 336 8.42 -70.48 -14.10
CA GLY A 336 8.37 -70.87 -15.51
C GLY A 336 6.94 -71.16 -16.03
N LYS A 337 6.90 -71.51 -17.32
CA LYS A 337 5.76 -71.97 -18.17
C LYS A 337 4.77 -70.83 -18.54
N SER A 338 4.52 -70.45 -19.80
CA SER A 338 4.75 -71.04 -21.12
C SER A 338 4.82 -69.92 -22.20
N LEU A 339 5.71 -70.07 -23.18
CA LEU A 339 5.92 -69.19 -24.35
C LEU A 339 4.76 -69.31 -25.37
N THR A 340 4.15 -68.20 -25.82
CA THR A 340 4.36 -67.45 -27.09
C THR A 340 4.06 -68.18 -28.41
N THR A 341 3.04 -67.65 -29.10
CA THR A 341 2.96 -67.33 -30.53
C THR A 341 3.92 -68.04 -31.49
N SER A 342 3.37 -68.86 -32.39
CA SER A 342 3.56 -68.71 -33.84
C SER A 342 2.77 -69.79 -34.59
N SER A 343 2.25 -69.41 -35.76
CA SER A 343 2.08 -70.26 -36.94
C SER A 343 1.18 -71.51 -36.85
N LEU A 344 -0.04 -71.40 -37.38
CA LEU A 344 -0.79 -72.45 -38.08
C LEU A 344 -2.00 -71.68 -38.69
N ASP A 345 -2.07 -71.33 -39.98
CA ASP A 345 -1.93 -72.10 -41.20
C ASP A 345 -2.60 -73.49 -41.15
N ASN A 346 -3.72 -73.58 -41.86
CA ASN A 346 -4.31 -74.79 -42.44
C ASN A 346 -4.68 -75.95 -41.51
N SER A 347 -5.67 -75.76 -40.64
CA SER A 347 -6.43 -76.90 -40.09
C SER A 347 -7.92 -76.58 -39.85
N LEU A 348 -8.59 -76.12 -40.90
CA LEU A 348 -10.05 -76.17 -41.02
C LEU A 348 -10.47 -76.64 -42.42
N MET A 349 -9.68 -77.55 -43.00
CA MET A 349 -9.89 -78.13 -44.32
C MET A 349 -9.61 -79.64 -44.31
N ASN A 350 -10.08 -80.34 -43.27
CA ASN A 350 -9.98 -81.80 -43.17
C ASN A 350 -11.31 -82.54 -43.41
N ASP A 351 -12.39 -81.83 -43.76
CA ASP A 351 -13.67 -82.46 -44.14
C ASP A 351 -13.89 -82.49 -45.67
N PHE A 352 -12.88 -82.12 -46.46
CA PHE A 352 -12.89 -82.20 -47.93
C PHE A 352 -12.01 -83.32 -48.50
N LEU A 353 -11.32 -84.11 -47.66
CA LEU A 353 -10.49 -85.26 -48.04
C LEU A 353 -11.11 -86.64 -47.74
N GLU A 354 -12.41 -86.71 -47.42
CA GLU A 354 -13.18 -87.96 -47.46
C GLU A 354 -13.95 -88.16 -48.78
N MET A 355 -14.02 -87.14 -49.64
CA MET A 355 -14.65 -87.22 -50.97
C MET A 355 -13.66 -87.53 -52.10
N GLU A 356 -12.40 -87.86 -51.76
CA GLU A 356 -11.38 -88.39 -52.68
C GLU A 356 -11.21 -89.92 -52.55
N ARG A 357 -12.26 -90.61 -52.04
CA ARG A 357 -12.35 -92.09 -52.02
C ARG A 357 -13.59 -92.67 -52.70
N LEU A 358 -14.39 -91.85 -53.39
CA LEU A 358 -15.53 -92.30 -54.20
C LEU A 358 -15.48 -91.86 -55.68
N VAL A 359 -14.41 -91.18 -56.10
CA VAL A 359 -14.13 -90.87 -57.52
C VAL A 359 -12.98 -91.76 -58.01
N ALA A 360 -13.26 -93.06 -58.06
CA ALA A 360 -12.49 -94.03 -58.83
C ALA A 360 -13.48 -94.84 -59.67
N LEU A 361 -13.98 -94.22 -60.74
CA LEU A 361 -14.45 -94.98 -61.89
C LEU A 361 -13.25 -95.72 -62.50
N PRO A 362 -13.44 -96.97 -62.91
CA PRO A 362 -13.05 -97.35 -64.24
C PRO A 362 -14.30 -97.35 -65.12
N ASP A 363 -14.22 -96.54 -66.16
CA ASP A 363 -14.90 -96.76 -67.42
C ASP A 363 -14.81 -98.23 -67.83
N THR A 364 -15.95 -98.91 -67.98
CA THR A 364 -16.11 -99.92 -69.04
C THR A 364 -17.56 -100.02 -69.49
N LYS A 365 -17.81 -99.49 -70.70
CA LYS A 365 -18.62 -100.10 -71.78
C LYS A 365 -20.11 -100.32 -71.44
N ASN A 366 -21.01 -99.43 -71.84
CA ASN A 366 -21.55 -99.34 -73.21
C ASN A 366 -21.74 -100.70 -73.88
N VAL A 367 -22.92 -101.33 -73.72
CA VAL A 367 -23.59 -102.12 -74.76
C VAL A 367 -25.11 -102.03 -74.56
N ASN A 368 -25.76 -101.18 -75.36
CA ASN A 368 -27.15 -101.41 -75.80
C ASN A 368 -27.19 -102.70 -76.61
N PHE A 369 -28.22 -103.55 -76.47
CA PHE A 369 -28.65 -104.38 -77.58
C PHE A 369 -30.15 -104.67 -77.53
N TYR A 370 -30.83 -104.22 -78.58
CA TYR A 370 -32.20 -104.54 -78.94
C TYR A 370 -32.28 -105.98 -79.49
N GLU A 371 -33.36 -106.66 -79.10
CA GLU A 371 -34.20 -107.57 -79.92
C GLU A 371 -33.69 -108.91 -80.50
N SER A 372 -34.67 -109.83 -80.54
CA SER A 372 -34.89 -110.93 -81.50
C SER A 372 -34.60 -112.38 -81.09
N ARG A 373 -35.64 -112.98 -80.52
CA ARG A 373 -36.41 -114.19 -80.95
C ARG A 373 -35.84 -115.09 -82.08
N ASP A 374 -35.89 -116.41 -81.87
CA ASP A 374 -36.61 -117.48 -82.65
C ASP A 374 -36.08 -118.89 -82.27
N ILE A 375 -36.65 -120.07 -82.50
CA ILE A 375 -37.99 -120.70 -82.71
C ILE A 375 -37.70 -122.22 -82.60
N MET A 376 -38.63 -123.04 -82.07
CA MET A 376 -39.10 -124.36 -82.61
C MET A 376 -39.93 -125.10 -81.55
N GLU A 377 -41.27 -125.09 -81.65
CA GLU A 377 -42.12 -126.11 -82.32
C GLU A 377 -42.52 -127.23 -81.32
N GLN A 378 -43.79 -127.47 -80.98
CA GLN A 378 -44.88 -128.13 -81.74
C GLN A 378 -46.14 -128.25 -80.81
N PRO A 379 -47.34 -128.67 -81.28
CA PRO A 379 -48.51 -127.81 -81.31
C PRO A 379 -49.65 -128.27 -80.37
N ASN A 380 -50.74 -127.51 -80.47
CA ASN A 380 -52.15 -127.87 -80.33
C ASN A 380 -52.92 -127.27 -79.12
N GLU A 381 -54.10 -126.75 -79.47
CA GLU A 381 -55.28 -126.51 -78.63
C GLU A 381 -55.41 -125.15 -77.90
N GLY A 382 -55.87 -124.15 -78.67
CA GLY A 382 -57.20 -123.57 -78.45
C GLY A 382 -57.35 -122.47 -77.38
N ASN A 383 -57.21 -121.20 -77.80
CA ASN A 383 -58.04 -120.01 -77.48
C ASN A 383 -58.53 -119.70 -76.03
N THR A 384 -58.12 -120.43 -74.99
CA THR A 384 -58.41 -120.17 -73.57
C THR A 384 -57.16 -119.80 -72.78
N ALA A 385 -55.98 -120.30 -73.16
CA ALA A 385 -54.69 -119.99 -72.53
C ALA A 385 -54.26 -118.52 -72.74
N LEU A 386 -54.37 -117.99 -73.97
CA LEU A 386 -54.09 -116.59 -74.29
C LEU A 386 -55.02 -115.62 -73.53
N ARG A 387 -56.26 -116.02 -73.26
CA ARG A 387 -57.22 -115.20 -72.51
C ARG A 387 -56.85 -115.13 -71.03
N SER A 388 -56.44 -116.25 -70.43
CA SER A 388 -55.91 -116.28 -69.05
C SER A 388 -54.57 -115.56 -68.91
N GLU A 389 -53.73 -115.58 -69.94
CA GLU A 389 -52.46 -114.85 -69.97
C GLU A 389 -52.69 -113.33 -70.09
N LEU A 390 -53.65 -112.91 -70.91
CA LEU A 390 -54.06 -111.51 -71.03
C LEU A 390 -54.75 -111.00 -69.74
N GLU A 391 -55.49 -111.86 -69.04
CA GLU A 391 -56.13 -111.53 -67.76
C GLU A 391 -55.14 -111.50 -66.58
N THR A 392 -54.13 -112.37 -66.57
CA THR A 392 -53.00 -112.28 -65.61
C THR A 392 -52.12 -111.06 -65.87
N MET A 393 -51.89 -110.69 -67.13
CA MET A 393 -51.25 -109.43 -67.51
C MET A 393 -52.10 -108.22 -67.09
N GLY A 394 -53.42 -108.28 -67.26
CA GLY A 394 -54.36 -107.23 -66.83
C GLY A 394 -54.38 -106.99 -65.31
N ASN A 395 -54.37 -108.07 -64.52
CA ASN A 395 -54.24 -107.96 -63.06
C ASN A 395 -52.86 -107.43 -62.64
N ARG A 396 -51.81 -107.76 -63.40
CA ARG A 396 -50.46 -107.25 -63.17
C ARG A 396 -50.34 -105.77 -63.53
N THR A 397 -50.98 -105.31 -64.61
CA THR A 397 -51.04 -103.88 -64.97
C THR A 397 -51.84 -103.10 -63.94
N ALA A 398 -53.00 -103.58 -63.49
CA ALA A 398 -53.78 -102.93 -62.44
C ALA A 398 -52.99 -102.80 -61.12
N LYS A 399 -52.22 -103.85 -60.75
CA LYS A 399 -51.33 -103.82 -59.57
C LYS A 399 -50.15 -102.85 -59.73
N LEU A 400 -49.65 -102.65 -60.94
CA LEU A 400 -48.61 -101.67 -61.24
C LEU A 400 -49.17 -100.25 -61.26
N GLU A 401 -50.39 -100.06 -61.77
CA GLU A 401 -51.13 -98.79 -61.74
C GLU A 401 -51.42 -98.36 -60.30
N ASP A 402 -51.90 -99.25 -59.44
CA ASP A 402 -52.14 -98.96 -58.02
C ASP A 402 -50.83 -98.59 -57.28
N LYS A 403 -49.73 -99.29 -57.58
CA LYS A 403 -48.39 -98.91 -57.09
C LYS A 403 -47.94 -97.57 -57.63
N LEU A 404 -48.26 -97.24 -58.88
CA LEU A 404 -47.88 -95.98 -59.50
C LEU A 404 -48.67 -94.82 -58.91
N VAL A 405 -49.98 -94.99 -58.69
CA VAL A 405 -50.82 -94.02 -57.99
C VAL A 405 -50.31 -93.81 -56.56
N LYS A 406 -49.95 -94.88 -55.85
CA LYS A 406 -49.35 -94.77 -54.51
C LYS A 406 -48.00 -94.06 -54.53
N MET A 407 -47.11 -94.41 -55.47
CA MET A 407 -45.82 -93.72 -55.63
C MET A 407 -46.00 -92.25 -56.02
N GLU A 408 -47.01 -91.90 -56.82
CA GLU A 408 -47.31 -90.51 -57.16
C GLU A 408 -47.85 -89.74 -55.95
N ALA A 409 -48.68 -90.38 -55.11
CA ALA A 409 -49.13 -89.79 -53.85
C ALA A 409 -47.96 -89.56 -52.88
N ASP A 410 -47.09 -90.56 -52.68
CA ASP A 410 -45.90 -90.46 -51.83
C ASP A 410 -44.92 -89.40 -52.38
N LYS A 411 -44.78 -89.29 -53.72
CA LYS A 411 -43.98 -88.25 -54.38
C LYS A 411 -44.56 -86.86 -54.13
N ASN A 412 -45.86 -86.67 -54.31
CA ASN A 412 -46.51 -85.39 -54.03
C ASN A 412 -46.38 -85.00 -52.55
N GLU A 413 -46.50 -85.95 -51.62
CA GLU A 413 -46.26 -85.72 -50.20
C GLU A 413 -44.80 -85.30 -49.93
N LEU A 414 -43.83 -86.00 -50.51
CA LEU A 414 -42.41 -85.62 -50.41
C LEU A 414 -42.11 -84.25 -51.04
N GLU A 415 -42.74 -83.90 -52.16
CA GLU A 415 -42.64 -82.57 -52.77
C GLU A 415 -43.20 -81.49 -51.84
N THR A 416 -44.33 -81.72 -51.17
CA THR A 416 -44.87 -80.76 -50.19
C THR A 416 -44.00 -80.63 -48.92
N LEU A 417 -43.36 -81.71 -48.47
CA LEU A 417 -42.40 -81.65 -47.37
C LEU A 417 -41.12 -80.92 -47.79
N LEU A 418 -40.66 -81.14 -49.03
CA LEU A 418 -39.49 -80.47 -49.59
C LEU A 418 -39.73 -78.96 -49.69
N THR A 419 -40.87 -78.51 -50.23
CA THR A 419 -41.20 -77.08 -50.29
C THR A 419 -41.33 -76.47 -48.90
N LYS A 420 -41.94 -77.17 -47.94
CA LYS A 420 -42.00 -76.73 -46.54
C LYS A 420 -40.61 -76.59 -45.92
N HIS A 421 -39.69 -77.52 -46.18
CA HIS A 421 -38.31 -77.41 -45.69
C HIS A 421 -37.53 -76.29 -46.40
N GLN A 422 -37.78 -76.07 -47.70
CA GLN A 422 -37.21 -74.93 -48.43
C GLN A 422 -37.69 -73.59 -47.85
N ASP A 423 -38.98 -73.47 -47.53
CA ASP A 423 -39.54 -72.29 -46.87
C ASP A 423 -38.95 -72.08 -45.46
N GLN A 424 -38.81 -73.16 -44.68
CA GLN A 424 -38.13 -73.11 -43.38
C GLN A 424 -36.68 -72.64 -43.51
N LEU A 425 -35.92 -73.18 -44.47
CA LEU A 425 -34.56 -72.74 -44.74
C LEU A 425 -34.50 -71.27 -45.17
N ARG A 426 -35.47 -70.80 -45.98
CA ARG A 426 -35.60 -69.39 -46.36
C ARG A 426 -35.78 -68.51 -45.12
N THR A 427 -36.74 -68.85 -44.26
CA THR A 427 -37.02 -68.07 -43.04
C THR A 427 -35.84 -68.08 -42.06
N LEU A 428 -35.11 -69.19 -41.94
CA LEU A 428 -33.92 -69.26 -41.11
C LEU A 428 -32.76 -68.43 -41.71
N THR A 429 -32.65 -68.39 -43.03
CA THR A 429 -31.66 -67.57 -43.73
C THR A 429 -31.95 -66.08 -43.52
N ASP A 430 -33.21 -65.65 -43.69
CA ASP A 430 -33.62 -64.26 -43.45
C ASP A 430 -33.39 -63.86 -41.97
N CYS A 431 -33.71 -64.76 -41.03
CA CYS A 431 -33.43 -64.54 -39.60
C CYS A 431 -31.93 -64.41 -39.30
N LEU A 432 -31.09 -65.20 -39.98
CA LEU A 432 -29.63 -65.13 -39.84
C LEU A 432 -29.10 -63.79 -40.37
N GLU A 433 -29.52 -63.37 -41.56
CA GLU A 433 -29.16 -62.08 -42.14
C GLU A 433 -29.57 -60.91 -41.23
N GLU A 434 -30.77 -60.96 -40.63
CA GLU A 434 -31.21 -59.94 -39.68
C GLU A 434 -30.32 -59.91 -38.42
N ALA A 435 -29.94 -61.08 -37.89
CA ALA A 435 -29.04 -61.18 -36.74
C ALA A 435 -27.62 -60.66 -37.06
N GLU A 436 -27.09 -60.97 -38.24
CA GLU A 436 -25.81 -60.45 -38.73
C GLU A 436 -25.85 -58.93 -38.87
N MET A 437 -26.92 -58.36 -39.42
CA MET A 437 -27.11 -56.91 -39.52
C MET A 437 -27.19 -56.24 -38.14
N LYS A 438 -27.84 -56.87 -37.15
CA LYS A 438 -27.85 -56.38 -35.76
C LYS A 438 -26.46 -56.41 -35.13
N LEU A 439 -25.68 -57.46 -35.37
CA LEU A 439 -24.28 -57.54 -34.90
C LEU A 439 -23.41 -56.45 -35.49
N VAL A 440 -23.52 -56.18 -36.80
CA VAL A 440 -22.77 -55.09 -37.47
C VAL A 440 -23.14 -53.73 -36.88
N ARG A 441 -24.44 -53.48 -36.62
CA ARG A 441 -24.89 -52.25 -35.96
C ARG A 441 -24.33 -52.10 -34.55
N MET A 442 -24.39 -53.16 -33.74
CA MET A 442 -23.83 -53.14 -32.38
C MET A 442 -22.31 -52.93 -32.38
N GLU A 443 -21.57 -53.48 -33.36
CA GLU A 443 -20.13 -53.24 -33.48
C GLU A 443 -19.85 -51.79 -33.90
N ALA A 444 -20.67 -51.18 -34.76
CA ALA A 444 -20.57 -49.76 -35.10
C ALA A 444 -20.81 -48.86 -33.87
N ASP A 445 -21.89 -49.12 -33.11
CA ASP A 445 -22.22 -48.38 -31.88
C ASP A 445 -21.11 -48.51 -30.82
N LYS A 446 -20.55 -49.71 -30.66
CA LYS A 446 -19.41 -49.95 -29.77
C LYS A 446 -18.19 -49.12 -30.16
N ASN A 447 -17.83 -49.09 -31.44
CA ASN A 447 -16.72 -48.29 -31.93
C ASN A 447 -16.96 -46.78 -31.71
N GLU A 448 -18.18 -46.29 -31.92
CA GLU A 448 -18.53 -44.90 -31.62
C GLU A 448 -18.37 -44.58 -30.13
N ILE A 449 -18.83 -45.46 -29.23
CA ILE A 449 -18.65 -45.31 -27.78
C ILE A 449 -17.17 -45.33 -27.40
N GLU A 450 -16.35 -46.22 -27.99
CA GLU A 450 -14.91 -46.28 -27.74
C GLU A 450 -14.21 -44.98 -28.18
N THR A 451 -14.53 -44.44 -29.36
CA THR A 451 -13.97 -43.15 -29.82
C THR A 451 -14.39 -41.99 -28.91
N SER A 452 -15.65 -41.98 -28.47
CA SER A 452 -16.16 -41.00 -27.51
C SER A 452 -15.44 -41.12 -26.15
N LEU A 453 -15.22 -42.35 -25.66
CA LEU A 453 -14.51 -42.59 -24.40
C LEU A 453 -13.07 -42.05 -24.45
N VAL A 454 -12.34 -42.31 -25.54
CA VAL A 454 -10.98 -41.79 -25.74
C VAL A 454 -10.99 -40.25 -25.76
N LYS A 455 -11.97 -39.62 -26.44
CA LYS A 455 -12.12 -38.17 -26.45
C LYS A 455 -12.36 -37.61 -25.04
N HIS A 456 -13.22 -38.26 -24.24
CA HIS A 456 -13.46 -37.86 -22.85
C HIS A 456 -12.23 -38.05 -21.97
N GLN A 457 -11.46 -39.13 -22.14
CA GLN A 457 -10.21 -39.35 -21.43
C GLN A 457 -9.18 -38.25 -21.73
N LEU A 458 -9.06 -37.81 -22.99
CA LEU A 458 -8.19 -36.70 -23.37
C LEU A 458 -8.64 -35.36 -22.75
N MET A 459 -9.94 -35.09 -22.74
CA MET A 459 -10.50 -33.92 -22.06
C MET A 459 -10.22 -33.96 -20.55
N LEU A 460 -10.38 -35.11 -19.90
CA LEU A 460 -10.07 -35.28 -18.49
C LEU A 460 -8.59 -35.04 -18.18
N HIS A 461 -7.68 -35.51 -19.04
CA HIS A 461 -6.25 -35.22 -18.88
C HIS A 461 -5.96 -33.73 -19.03
N THR A 462 -6.56 -33.07 -20.02
CA THR A 462 -6.41 -31.62 -20.24
C THR A 462 -6.92 -30.81 -19.03
N VAL A 463 -8.05 -31.21 -18.44
CA VAL A 463 -8.58 -30.56 -17.24
C VAL A 463 -7.68 -30.81 -16.02
N ARG A 464 -7.10 -32.00 -15.89
CA ARG A 464 -6.13 -32.31 -14.83
C ARG A 464 -4.89 -31.44 -14.92
N ASP A 465 -4.32 -31.28 -16.11
CA ASP A 465 -3.13 -30.45 -16.31
C ASP A 465 -3.42 -28.98 -15.96
N ARG A 466 -4.61 -28.49 -16.35
CA ARG A 466 -5.06 -27.13 -15.98
C ARG A 466 -5.29 -26.97 -14.47
N LEU A 467 -5.72 -28.03 -13.79
CA LEU A 467 -5.89 -28.03 -12.34
C LEU A 467 -4.53 -27.97 -11.65
N GLU A 468 -3.56 -28.79 -12.07
CA GLU A 468 -2.18 -28.75 -11.54
C GLU A 468 -1.54 -27.38 -11.79
N GLU A 469 -1.74 -26.76 -12.95
CA GLU A 469 -1.27 -25.40 -13.23
C GLU A 469 -1.92 -24.37 -12.29
N ALA A 470 -3.23 -24.48 -12.02
CA ALA A 470 -3.91 -23.58 -11.09
C ALA A 470 -3.43 -23.77 -9.65
N GLU A 471 -3.18 -25.00 -9.21
CA GLU A 471 -2.64 -25.32 -7.89
C GLU A 471 -1.24 -24.74 -7.68
N THR A 472 -0.36 -24.86 -8.69
CA THR A 472 0.99 -24.25 -8.61
C THR A 472 0.93 -22.72 -8.57
N LYS A 473 0.02 -22.09 -9.32
CA LYS A 473 -0.22 -20.63 -9.25
C LYS A 473 -0.74 -20.20 -7.89
N LEU A 474 -1.66 -20.96 -7.30
CA LEU A 474 -2.18 -20.70 -5.96
C LEU A 474 -1.07 -20.77 -4.91
N ALA A 475 -0.26 -21.84 -4.93
CA ALA A 475 0.87 -22.01 -4.01
C ALA A 475 1.89 -20.87 -4.12
N LYS A 476 2.14 -20.37 -5.35
CA LYS A 476 2.99 -19.20 -5.56
C LYS A 476 2.39 -17.92 -4.95
N MET A 477 1.09 -17.67 -5.18
CA MET A 477 0.41 -16.52 -4.58
C MET A 477 0.39 -16.59 -3.05
N GLU A 478 0.23 -17.77 -2.47
CA GLU A 478 0.32 -17.96 -1.01
C GLU A 478 1.72 -17.64 -0.47
N ALA A 479 2.78 -18.05 -1.18
CA ALA A 479 4.15 -17.68 -0.82
C ALA A 479 4.39 -16.17 -0.87
N ASP A 480 3.96 -15.52 -1.97
CA ASP A 480 4.07 -14.05 -2.14
C ASP A 480 3.25 -13.32 -1.05
N ASN A 481 2.06 -13.82 -0.70
CA ASN A 481 1.23 -13.25 0.36
C ASN A 481 1.90 -13.35 1.74
N ASN A 482 2.50 -14.50 2.06
CA ASN A 482 3.26 -14.68 3.31
C ASN A 482 4.47 -13.74 3.37
N GLU A 483 5.19 -13.55 2.25
CA GLU A 483 6.32 -12.60 2.18
C GLU A 483 5.86 -11.16 2.42
N LEU A 484 4.74 -10.75 1.81
CA LEU A 484 4.14 -9.44 2.06
C LEU A 484 3.69 -9.26 3.51
N GLU A 485 3.09 -10.29 4.12
CA GLU A 485 2.67 -10.27 5.53
C GLU A 485 3.87 -10.10 6.47
N THR A 486 4.98 -10.81 6.23
CA THR A 486 6.21 -10.63 7.02
C THR A 486 6.81 -9.24 6.86
N SER A 487 6.77 -8.68 5.63
CA SER A 487 7.23 -7.31 5.35
C SER A 487 6.35 -6.27 6.03
N LEU A 488 5.02 -6.47 6.04
CA LEU A 488 4.07 -5.62 6.74
C LEU A 488 4.33 -5.60 8.25
N ILE A 489 4.52 -6.78 8.87
CA ILE A 489 4.86 -6.90 10.30
C ILE A 489 6.16 -6.14 10.61
N LYS A 490 7.18 -6.27 9.74
CA LYS A 490 8.45 -5.56 9.90
C LYS A 490 8.27 -4.04 9.86
N HIS A 491 7.51 -3.52 8.89
CA HIS A 491 7.24 -2.08 8.79
C HIS A 491 6.38 -1.57 9.96
N GLN A 492 5.43 -2.37 10.42
CA GLN A 492 4.65 -2.03 11.60
C GLN A 492 5.53 -1.91 12.86
N HIS A 493 6.46 -2.85 13.06
CA HIS A 493 7.43 -2.75 14.15
C HIS A 493 8.32 -1.50 14.03
N GLN A 494 8.77 -1.14 12.82
CA GLN A 494 9.53 0.08 12.60
C GLN A 494 8.73 1.35 12.92
N LEU A 495 7.45 1.40 12.55
CA LEU A 495 6.56 2.50 12.89
C LEU A 495 6.36 2.63 14.40
N GLU A 496 6.19 1.51 15.11
CA GLU A 496 6.09 1.49 16.58
C GLU A 496 7.36 2.06 17.25
N GLN A 497 8.54 1.66 16.76
CA GLN A 497 9.81 2.19 17.24
C GLN A 497 9.96 3.70 16.99
N LEU A 498 9.54 4.19 15.82
CA LEU A 498 9.59 5.61 15.50
C LEU A 498 8.62 6.42 16.35
N ARG A 499 7.41 5.89 16.61
CA ARG A 499 6.44 6.52 17.53
C ARG A 499 7.01 6.64 18.94
N ALA A 500 7.57 5.57 19.50
CA ALA A 500 8.18 5.60 20.83
C ALA A 500 9.32 6.62 20.92
N ARG A 501 10.15 6.76 19.86
CA ARG A 501 11.19 7.79 19.79
C ARG A 501 10.61 9.20 19.73
N SER A 502 9.52 9.41 18.98
CA SER A 502 8.83 10.70 18.93
C SER A 502 8.31 11.10 20.30
N GLU A 503 7.59 10.19 20.98
CA GLU A 503 7.07 10.40 22.33
C GLU A 503 8.18 10.74 23.34
N GLU A 504 9.33 10.04 23.26
CA GLU A 504 10.50 10.35 24.09
C GLU A 504 11.04 11.76 23.84
N THR A 505 11.11 12.20 22.57
CA THR A 505 11.57 13.56 22.23
C THR A 505 10.57 14.64 22.64
N GLU A 506 9.27 14.36 22.56
CA GLU A 506 8.21 15.26 23.03
C GLU A 506 8.28 15.43 24.55
N MET A 507 8.47 14.34 25.30
CA MET A 507 8.70 14.40 26.74
C MET A 507 9.91 15.26 27.11
N LYS A 508 11.05 15.08 26.41
CA LYS A 508 12.25 15.90 26.62
C LYS A 508 12.01 17.37 26.31
N LEU A 509 11.22 17.67 25.28
CA LEU A 509 10.86 19.04 24.93
C LEU A 509 10.01 19.70 26.02
N VAL A 510 9.03 18.98 26.56
CA VAL A 510 8.21 19.45 27.69
C VAL A 510 9.07 19.67 28.95
N GLU A 511 10.01 18.77 29.24
CA GLU A 511 10.96 18.94 30.34
C GLU A 511 11.81 20.20 30.16
N LEU A 512 12.37 20.41 28.96
CA LEU A 512 13.17 21.59 28.65
C LEU A 512 12.36 22.89 28.72
N GLN A 513 11.11 22.88 28.24
CA GLN A 513 10.20 24.02 28.37
C GLN A 513 9.92 24.35 29.84
N THR A 514 9.68 23.34 30.67
CA THR A 514 9.47 23.52 32.12
C THR A 514 10.71 24.11 32.80
N ARG A 515 11.89 23.60 32.44
CA ARG A 515 13.17 24.09 32.96
C ARG A 515 13.46 25.52 32.51
N LEU A 516 13.11 25.87 31.28
CA LEU A 516 13.24 27.23 30.75
C LEU A 516 12.32 28.20 31.51
N ALA A 517 11.07 27.81 31.78
CA ALA A 517 10.14 28.62 32.57
C ALA A 517 10.68 28.89 33.98
N ALA A 518 11.15 27.86 34.68
CA ALA A 518 11.74 28.01 36.01
C ALA A 518 13.01 28.89 36.00
N ALA A 519 13.85 28.77 34.96
CA ALA A 519 15.02 29.62 34.80
C ALA A 519 14.65 31.09 34.53
N ASN A 520 13.58 31.35 33.79
CA ASN A 520 13.07 32.70 33.55
C ASN A 520 12.52 33.33 34.82
N GLU A 521 11.74 32.58 35.61
CA GLU A 521 11.26 33.05 36.92
C GLU A 521 12.45 33.38 37.85
N ALA A 522 13.46 32.50 37.91
CA ALA A 522 14.67 32.76 38.68
C ALA A 522 15.40 34.03 38.18
N ARG A 523 15.51 34.23 36.86
CA ARG A 523 16.09 35.44 36.27
C ARG A 523 15.33 36.70 36.69
N GLU A 524 14.01 36.68 36.66
CA GLU A 524 13.17 37.81 37.08
C GLU A 524 13.38 38.15 38.57
N THR A 525 13.50 37.15 39.43
CA THR A 525 13.79 37.39 40.87
C THR A 525 15.17 38.02 41.06
N VAL A 526 16.19 37.56 40.33
CA VAL A 526 17.55 38.13 40.39
C VAL A 526 17.56 39.56 39.87
N GLU A 527 16.84 39.85 38.78
CA GLU A 527 16.70 41.18 38.21
C GLU A 527 16.03 42.15 39.19
N ALA A 528 14.96 41.72 39.88
CA ALA A 528 14.32 42.50 40.93
C ALA A 528 15.26 42.81 42.11
N VAL A 529 16.03 41.82 42.57
CA VAL A 529 17.03 42.01 43.64
C VAL A 529 18.13 42.96 43.19
N LEU A 530 18.62 42.83 41.96
CA LEU A 530 19.63 43.73 41.40
C LEU A 530 19.15 45.19 41.43
N ASN A 531 17.92 45.44 40.98
CA ASN A 531 17.34 46.79 40.98
C ASN A 531 17.20 47.38 42.39
N ASP A 532 16.73 46.59 43.37
CA ASP A 532 16.66 47.01 44.78
C ASP A 532 18.06 47.34 45.33
N THR A 533 19.06 46.47 45.08
CA THR A 533 20.44 46.73 45.53
C THR A 533 21.06 47.96 44.85
N ASN A 534 20.74 48.21 43.58
CA ASN A 534 21.22 49.40 42.88
C ASN A 534 20.61 50.68 43.48
N SER A 535 19.30 50.68 43.78
CA SER A 535 18.66 51.81 44.45
C SER A 535 19.27 52.07 45.84
N LYS A 536 19.58 51.01 46.61
CA LYS A 536 20.27 51.12 47.91
C LYS A 536 21.70 51.65 47.75
N LYS A 537 22.40 51.24 46.69
CA LYS A 537 23.74 51.74 46.36
C LYS A 537 23.70 53.25 46.05
N GLU A 538 22.77 53.72 45.23
CA GLU A 538 22.61 55.16 44.94
C GLU A 538 22.33 55.99 46.21
N VAL A 539 21.51 55.45 47.14
CA VAL A 539 21.28 56.08 48.44
C VAL A 539 22.54 56.10 49.30
N ALA A 540 23.34 55.04 49.29
CA ALA A 540 24.62 55.01 50.01
C ALA A 540 25.64 55.99 49.40
N GLU A 541 25.74 56.06 48.08
CA GLU A 541 26.63 56.98 47.36
C GLU A 541 26.26 58.44 47.63
N SER A 542 24.98 58.80 47.58
CA SER A 542 24.52 60.16 47.94
C SER A 542 24.82 60.52 49.40
N ARG A 543 24.67 59.58 50.35
CA ARG A 543 25.09 59.78 51.75
C ARG A 543 26.60 60.01 51.89
N VAL A 544 27.42 59.26 51.15
CA VAL A 544 28.88 59.45 51.15
C VAL A 544 29.23 60.84 50.62
N GLU A 545 28.55 61.31 49.57
CA GLU A 545 28.78 62.66 49.02
C GLU A 545 28.40 63.76 50.02
N VAL A 546 27.30 63.60 50.77
CA VAL A 546 26.93 64.54 51.85
C VAL A 546 28.02 64.61 52.92
N VAL A 547 28.47 63.47 53.45
CA VAL A 547 29.53 63.43 54.48
C VAL A 547 30.84 64.00 53.96
N ASN A 548 31.18 63.76 52.69
CA ASN A 548 32.37 64.34 52.06
C ASN A 548 32.31 65.88 52.01
N ASN A 549 31.15 66.45 51.71
CA ASN A 549 30.96 67.90 51.69
C ASN A 549 30.97 68.52 53.10
N GLU A 550 30.42 67.81 54.11
CA GLU A 550 30.59 68.18 55.51
C GLU A 550 32.06 68.15 55.93
N LEU A 551 32.81 67.11 55.55
CA LEU A 551 34.23 66.99 55.83
C LEU A 551 35.04 68.14 55.22
N LYS A 552 34.78 68.49 53.94
CA LYS A 552 35.39 69.67 53.30
C LYS A 552 35.10 70.96 54.09
N THR A 553 33.87 71.13 54.56
CA THR A 553 33.47 72.30 55.37
C THR A 553 34.16 72.33 56.73
N MET A 554 34.32 71.16 57.37
CA MET A 554 35.06 71.06 58.63
C MET A 554 36.55 71.34 58.43
N ILE A 555 37.15 70.86 57.32
CA ILE A 555 38.54 71.15 56.97
C ILE A 555 38.76 72.65 56.79
N THR A 556 37.92 73.35 56.03
CA THR A 556 38.07 74.82 55.86
C THR A 556 37.91 75.57 57.18
N ARG A 557 37.00 75.11 58.05
CA ARG A 557 36.85 75.68 59.41
C ARG A 557 38.08 75.42 60.29
N ILE A 558 38.65 74.23 60.25
CA ILE A 558 39.90 73.90 60.95
C ILE A 558 41.01 74.82 60.46
N SER A 559 41.19 74.99 59.14
CA SER A 559 42.19 75.90 58.59
C SER A 559 42.00 77.35 59.04
N SER A 560 40.76 77.84 59.08
CA SER A 560 40.46 79.18 59.61
C SER A 560 40.81 79.33 61.10
N LEU A 561 40.50 78.32 61.91
CA LEU A 561 40.84 78.32 63.34
C LEU A 561 42.36 78.23 63.55
N GLU A 562 43.07 77.45 62.73
CA GLU A 562 44.53 77.37 62.76
C GLU A 562 45.18 78.72 62.44
N GLU A 563 44.66 79.45 61.45
CA GLU A 563 45.10 80.82 61.15
C GLU A 563 44.88 81.78 62.33
N GLU A 564 43.72 81.69 62.99
CA GLU A 564 43.39 82.54 64.14
C GLU A 564 44.26 82.21 65.36
N ILE A 565 44.48 80.92 65.65
CA ILE A 565 45.45 80.46 66.66
C ILE A 565 46.85 81.00 66.34
N GLN A 566 47.26 81.00 65.08
CA GLN A 566 48.57 81.51 64.68
C GLN A 566 48.68 83.04 64.85
N LYS A 567 47.61 83.79 64.54
CA LYS A 567 47.51 85.23 64.83
C LYS A 567 47.61 85.50 66.33
N GLU A 568 46.84 84.79 67.16
CA GLU A 568 46.89 84.94 68.61
C GLU A 568 48.28 84.59 69.17
N ARG A 569 48.90 83.52 68.69
CA ARG A 569 50.30 83.18 69.04
C ARG A 569 51.29 84.27 68.63
N SER A 570 51.05 84.98 67.53
CA SER A 570 51.89 86.12 67.13
C SER A 570 51.68 87.34 68.03
N PHE A 571 50.43 87.65 68.38
CA PHE A 571 50.07 88.71 69.31
C PHE A 571 50.63 88.44 70.71
N SER A 572 50.44 87.22 71.22
CA SER A 572 51.00 86.75 72.49
C SER A 572 52.53 86.83 72.51
N ARG A 573 53.22 86.45 71.42
CA ARG A 573 54.68 86.67 71.33
C ARG A 573 55.04 88.15 71.40
N GLU A 574 54.32 89.00 70.70
CA GLU A 574 54.55 90.45 70.73
C GLU A 574 54.32 91.03 72.13
N THR A 575 53.24 90.66 72.82
CA THR A 575 52.97 91.09 74.20
C THR A 575 54.04 90.58 75.16
N ILE A 576 54.48 89.32 75.05
CA ILE A 576 55.62 88.79 75.82
C ILE A 576 56.88 89.62 75.58
N THR A 577 57.19 90.01 74.33
CA THR A 577 58.36 90.88 74.06
C THR A 577 58.20 92.28 74.66
N LYS A 578 56.98 92.84 74.67
CA LYS A 578 56.69 94.11 75.35
C LYS A 578 56.85 93.98 76.86
N CYS A 579 56.34 92.90 77.47
CA CYS A 579 56.54 92.60 78.88
C CYS A 579 58.03 92.49 79.24
N LYS A 580 58.81 91.73 78.46
CA LYS A 580 60.28 91.64 78.66
C LYS A 580 60.99 92.99 78.57
N LYS A 581 60.58 93.86 77.63
CA LYS A 581 61.13 95.23 77.55
C LYS A 581 60.82 96.04 78.79
N LEU A 582 59.58 95.98 79.27
CA LEU A 582 59.18 96.65 80.51
C LEU A 582 59.90 96.07 81.74
N GLU A 583 60.09 94.76 81.81
CA GLU A 583 60.91 94.11 82.85
C GLU A 583 62.35 94.62 82.84
N HIS A 584 63.01 94.65 81.67
CA HIS A 584 64.36 95.22 81.54
C HIS A 584 64.41 96.69 81.96
N GLU A 585 63.40 97.48 81.61
CA GLU A 585 63.30 98.89 81.99
C GLU A 585 63.09 99.06 83.51
N ILE A 586 62.25 98.22 84.12
CA ILE A 586 62.08 98.17 85.58
C ILE A 586 63.41 97.80 86.25
N SER A 587 64.10 96.75 85.78
CA SER A 587 65.41 96.37 86.31
C SER A 587 66.45 97.48 86.15
N ARG A 588 66.43 98.22 85.03
CA ARG A 588 67.29 99.38 84.78
C ARG A 588 67.02 100.50 85.80
N LEU A 589 65.76 100.87 85.98
CA LEU A 589 65.34 101.91 86.95
C LEU A 589 65.63 101.50 88.39
N GLN A 590 65.47 100.21 88.74
CA GLN A 590 65.84 99.68 90.05
C GLN A 590 67.35 99.83 90.29
N HIS A 591 68.19 99.45 89.32
CA HIS A 591 69.63 99.62 89.43
C HIS A 591 70.06 101.09 89.51
N GLU A 592 69.41 101.97 88.75
CA GLU A 592 69.62 103.42 88.79
C GLU A 592 69.26 104.01 90.17
N SER A 593 68.12 103.58 90.74
CA SER A 593 67.71 103.94 92.11
C SER A 593 68.67 103.43 93.18
N GLU A 594 69.17 102.21 93.04
CA GLU A 594 70.21 101.65 93.92
C GLU A 594 71.52 102.43 93.83
N LEU A 595 71.94 102.84 92.63
CA LEU A 595 73.12 103.68 92.43
C LEU A 595 72.93 105.08 93.06
N GLN A 596 71.72 105.65 92.97
CA GLN A 596 71.36 106.90 93.64
C GLN A 596 71.37 106.75 95.18
N ARG A 597 70.92 105.60 95.71
CA ARG A 597 70.99 105.27 97.13
C ARG A 597 72.43 105.07 97.61
N ALA A 598 73.27 104.41 96.81
CA ALA A 598 74.70 104.23 97.09
C ALA A 598 75.48 105.56 97.05
N THR A 599 75.16 106.45 96.10
CA THR A 599 75.77 107.79 96.04
C THR A 599 75.29 108.71 97.17
N SER A 600 74.07 108.53 97.66
CA SER A 600 73.57 109.24 98.86
C SER A 600 74.24 108.73 100.13
N SER A 601 74.34 107.40 100.31
CA SER A 601 75.09 106.79 101.41
C SER A 601 76.58 107.18 101.42
N ARG A 602 77.22 107.32 100.26
CA ARG A 602 78.61 107.81 100.14
C ARG A 602 78.77 109.27 100.59
N ARG A 603 77.76 110.12 100.35
CA ARG A 603 77.71 111.49 100.90
C ARG A 603 77.55 111.46 102.41
N ASP A 604 76.73 110.57 102.94
CA ASP A 604 76.50 110.43 104.39
C ASP A 604 77.75 109.93 105.13
N PHE A 605 78.49 108.96 104.56
CA PHE A 605 79.79 108.53 105.09
C PHE A 605 80.82 109.66 105.09
N LYS A 606 80.87 110.47 104.01
CA LYS A 606 81.78 111.63 103.92
C LYS A 606 81.43 112.67 105.00
N GLN A 607 80.15 112.94 105.21
CA GLN A 607 79.68 113.90 106.21
C GLN A 607 79.89 113.42 107.66
N ASN A 608 79.86 112.12 107.92
CA ASN A 608 80.19 111.56 109.24
C ASN A 608 81.70 111.58 109.54
N GLN A 609 82.55 111.34 108.54
CA GLN A 609 84.01 111.42 108.71
C GLN A 609 84.47 112.87 109.04
N ASP A 610 83.84 113.86 108.40
CA ASP A 610 84.12 115.28 108.64
C ASP A 610 83.64 115.76 110.02
N LYS A 611 82.56 115.18 110.56
CA LYS A 611 82.06 115.46 111.93
C LYS A 611 82.99 114.90 113.02
N GLU A 612 83.55 113.71 112.84
CA GLU A 612 84.48 113.12 113.82
C GLU A 612 85.83 113.86 113.85
N LEU A 613 86.33 114.31 112.69
CA LEU A 613 87.52 115.16 112.61
C LEU A 613 87.35 116.50 113.33
N ALA A 614 86.18 117.13 113.21
CA ALA A 614 85.86 118.38 113.92
C ALA A 614 85.77 118.20 115.45
N ALA A 615 85.19 117.07 115.91
CA ALA A 615 85.11 116.74 117.33
C ALA A 615 86.48 116.44 117.95
N ALA A 616 87.40 115.81 117.21
CA ALA A 616 88.77 115.58 117.64
C ALA A 616 89.57 116.89 117.75
N ALA A 617 89.39 117.82 116.80
CA ALA A 617 90.04 119.14 116.83
C ALA A 617 89.58 120.00 118.03
N TYR A 618 88.29 119.93 118.39
CA TYR A 618 87.75 120.63 119.55
C TYR A 618 88.38 120.12 120.86
N LYS A 619 88.44 118.80 121.05
CA LYS A 619 89.07 118.17 122.23
C LYS A 619 90.58 118.45 122.33
N PHE A 620 91.29 118.54 121.21
CA PHE A 620 92.70 118.95 121.21
C PHE A 620 92.90 120.40 121.69
N SER A 621 91.96 121.30 121.36
CA SER A 621 92.03 122.70 121.79
C SER A 621 91.80 122.88 123.30
N GLU A 622 90.92 122.07 123.89
CA GLU A 622 90.66 122.01 125.32
C GLU A 622 91.90 121.52 126.08
N CYS A 623 92.53 120.44 125.60
CA CYS A 623 93.77 119.93 126.20
C CYS A 623 94.90 120.97 126.16
N LYS A 624 94.98 121.76 125.08
CA LYS A 624 95.95 122.85 124.92
C LYS A 624 95.72 124.00 125.92
N LYS A 625 94.46 124.28 126.31
CA LYS A 625 94.10 125.31 127.31
C LYS A 625 94.45 124.88 128.73
N THR A 626 94.29 123.60 129.06
CA THR A 626 94.63 123.06 130.40
C THR A 626 96.13 123.13 130.68
N ILE A 627 96.96 122.79 129.67
CA ILE A 627 98.43 122.87 129.76
C ILE A 627 98.89 124.32 130.01
N ALA A 628 98.27 125.31 129.34
CA ALA A 628 98.58 126.73 129.52
C ALA A 628 98.13 127.31 130.87
N SER A 629 97.19 126.67 131.57
CA SER A 629 96.74 127.07 132.91
C SER A 629 97.69 126.59 134.00
N LEU A 630 98.13 125.32 133.93
CA LEU A 630 99.11 124.75 134.85
C LEU A 630 100.48 125.45 134.74
N GLY A 631 100.89 125.85 133.53
CA GLY A 631 102.14 126.58 133.31
C GLY A 631 102.19 128.00 133.91
N ARG A 632 101.03 128.62 134.23
CA ARG A 632 100.98 129.95 134.87
C ARG A 632 101.06 129.89 136.40
N GLN A 633 100.62 128.81 137.03
CA GLN A 633 100.68 128.66 138.49
C GLN A 633 102.08 128.32 139.00
N LEU A 634 102.91 127.70 138.17
CA LEU A 634 104.29 127.34 138.52
C LEU A 634 105.31 128.48 138.35
N LYS A 635 104.89 129.66 137.85
CA LYS A 635 105.80 130.76 137.46
C LYS A 635 105.84 131.96 138.42
N SER A 636 105.20 131.88 139.59
CA SER A 636 105.15 133.00 140.55
C SER A 636 105.94 132.83 141.84
N LEU A 637 106.48 131.65 142.20
CA LEU A 637 107.20 131.46 143.47
C LEU A 637 108.30 130.40 143.38
N ALA A 638 109.46 130.76 142.83
CA ALA A 638 110.75 130.16 143.14
C ALA A 638 111.91 131.12 142.77
N THR A 639 112.36 131.88 143.77
CA THR A 639 113.79 132.15 144.02
C THR A 639 114.44 130.85 144.56
N LEU A 640 115.73 130.63 144.25
CA LEU A 640 116.67 129.63 144.83
C LEU A 640 116.95 128.34 144.01
N GLU A 641 117.77 128.54 142.96
CA GLU A 641 119.05 127.88 142.61
C GLU A 641 119.22 126.34 142.62
N ASP A 642 119.17 125.79 141.39
CA ASP A 642 120.11 124.90 140.69
C ASP A 642 120.64 123.59 141.29
N PHE A 643 120.23 122.46 140.68
CA PHE A 643 121.04 121.25 140.46
C PHE A 643 120.63 120.50 139.17
N LEU A 644 121.48 120.63 138.15
CA LEU A 644 122.19 119.59 137.38
C LEU A 644 121.64 118.15 137.18
N ILE A 645 121.75 117.71 135.89
CA ILE A 645 122.07 116.35 135.34
C ILE A 645 120.86 115.39 135.14
N GLU A 646 120.43 115.03 133.92
CA GLU A 646 120.96 114.10 132.86
C GLU A 646 120.39 112.66 132.97
N SER A 647 120.21 112.00 131.81
CA SER A 647 119.97 110.55 131.57
C SER A 647 118.55 109.98 131.82
N ASP A 648 117.99 108.98 131.12
CA ASP A 648 118.48 108.11 130.04
C ASP A 648 117.33 107.33 129.31
N LYS A 649 117.72 106.77 128.16
CA LYS A 649 117.14 105.77 127.21
C LYS A 649 116.66 104.41 127.82
N PRO A 650 116.35 103.31 127.05
CA PRO A 650 115.71 103.07 125.72
C PRO A 650 114.81 101.78 125.62
N CYS A 651 114.40 101.43 124.38
CA CYS A 651 114.29 100.08 123.76
C CYS A 651 113.07 99.16 124.04
N SER A 652 112.54 98.32 123.13
CA SER A 652 112.64 98.12 121.67
C SER A 652 111.85 96.83 121.26
N ILE A 653 111.64 96.63 119.94
CA ILE A 653 111.60 95.34 119.18
C ILE A 653 110.23 94.78 118.63
N PRO A 654 110.22 94.18 117.41
CA PRO A 654 109.29 94.54 116.31
C PRO A 654 108.80 93.41 115.33
N ARG A 655 108.16 93.84 114.21
CA ARG A 655 108.17 93.39 112.77
C ARG A 655 107.65 91.97 112.35
N VAL A 656 106.64 91.80 111.44
CA VAL A 656 106.51 92.04 109.94
C VAL A 656 107.19 90.90 109.12
N PRO A 657 106.93 90.53 107.81
CA PRO A 657 106.19 91.17 106.67
C PRO A 657 105.33 90.26 105.69
N THR A 658 104.38 90.83 104.91
CA THR A 658 104.29 91.11 103.41
C THR A 658 104.07 89.89 102.47
N ALA A 659 103.52 89.91 101.24
CA ALA A 659 103.02 90.83 100.19
C ALA A 659 102.12 89.96 99.24
N ASN A 660 101.26 90.40 98.30
CA ASN A 660 101.28 91.48 97.30
C ASN A 660 99.84 91.82 96.87
#